data_AF-A0A9D2RS56-F1
#
_entry.id   AF-A0A9D2RS56-F1
#
_cell.length_a   1.000
_cell.length_b   1.000
_cell.length_c   1.000
_cell.angle_alpha   90.00
_cell.angle_beta   90.00
_cell.angle_gamma   90.00
#
_symmetry.space_group_name_H-M   'P 1'
#
loop_
_entity.id
_entity.type
_entity.pdbx_description
1 polymer ?
#
loop_
_entity_poly.entity_id
_entity_poly.type
_entity_poly.pdbx_seq_one_letter_code
_entity_poly.pdbx_strand_id
1 'polypeptide(L)'
;MFQLAELTQLNDCFRPLSQRGGDRVFFCRIAGYSGDVAAFLRQYYEAARRSGVIIDGRIPNPTPDNLAYFNEMMGPAFQMDRDFLSQRLGRWLPRMTDGQRDAVVTALYATLDDMRRQGKNENMLRNAYMKYMCWLYYKFERIVNVLGGEALPKILYAGDVSHYELQLLTVLSRAGADIVLLECGGDQAYLTVDPQSAASRLYQAPGLGPFPAGFGVKQLQADLEREVRRQRLYGAPPALSPCTNAWVQRPELNAALTAVQTRGSDPRFFYNLFLCQYGVEDNLTYTNDLFAFYQSLKSGGRRICVVNGDPAPPGPEEIAAVKRGNYASVEQLAAGLAANIRYPANVELQRLMTKAFLDLVLEEGERCGGSVSKLTSRAVYLLCWLNRYQKDLFPDWKAPEVAVFLQFGKCASDTGALFLRLLARLPVDVLLLLPNLNEGSALHAPDLLEVHCPQSVVLDRFPVDQNQARVTTAAYQAERDLDRLMYQDTGLYRNQQYAKASTVLLQTMYEEIPILWDQELKYRPSFSAAGDTVTLPVICQKICGVKDGNASQYWLDIKKLITPDTEVIRSVPWVQGTDPNPVKPYATQFLKNGRLLRSRIKSHSAYLYGILRAEMQEHLLDKLQLLLDQKLIRGTFENGTEYTVIATALNLSKDLLRKIQKFDFTKKNPKLIYINTTEKMISLEDSILTAFLSLVGFDVLFFVPTGYQCIEQHFARPLAGETQAGDYLYDLRVPDFNTVQEGGLHTIRKLFGRST
;
A
#
# COMPACT_ATOMS: atom_id res chain seq x y z
N MET A 1 64.21 -11.63 -14.00
CA MET A 1 63.16 -11.45 -12.97
C MET A 1 62.02 -10.68 -13.60
N PHE A 2 60.79 -11.05 -13.28
CA PHE A 2 59.60 -10.35 -13.75
C PHE A 2 59.52 -8.94 -13.11
N GLN A 3 59.03 -7.97 -13.87
CA GLN A 3 58.85 -6.59 -13.44
C GLN A 3 57.47 -6.41 -12.81
N LEU A 4 57.43 -5.72 -11.68
CA LEU A 4 56.17 -5.36 -11.02
C LEU A 4 55.46 -4.27 -11.82
N ALA A 5 54.28 -4.59 -12.35
CA ALA A 5 53.41 -3.66 -13.04
C ALA A 5 52.35 -3.09 -12.09
N GLU A 6 51.86 -1.90 -12.41
CA GLU A 6 50.73 -1.28 -11.74
C GLU A 6 49.41 -1.82 -12.32
N LEU A 7 48.51 -2.26 -11.45
CA LEU A 7 47.21 -2.79 -11.85
C LEU A 7 46.18 -1.65 -11.89
N THR A 8 46.05 -0.98 -13.03
CA THR A 8 45.07 0.09 -13.23
C THR A 8 43.69 -0.45 -13.60
N GLN A 9 43.62 -1.51 -14.42
CA GLN A 9 42.41 -2.24 -14.73
C GLN A 9 42.49 -3.64 -14.13
N LEU A 10 41.55 -3.98 -13.24
CA LEU A 10 41.52 -5.27 -12.53
C LEU A 10 41.61 -6.49 -13.46
N ASN A 11 41.02 -6.41 -14.65
CA ASN A 11 41.02 -7.52 -15.60
C ASN A 11 42.37 -7.78 -16.27
N ASP A 12 43.34 -6.87 -16.17
CA ASP A 12 44.65 -7.03 -16.81
C ASP A 12 45.45 -8.18 -16.21
N CYS A 13 45.23 -8.53 -14.94
CA CYS A 13 45.88 -9.69 -14.33
C CYS A 13 45.37 -11.04 -14.86
N PHE A 14 44.27 -11.07 -15.63
CA PHE A 14 43.82 -12.29 -16.30
C PHE A 14 44.35 -12.42 -17.72
N ARG A 15 45.00 -11.37 -18.25
CA ARG A 15 45.63 -11.45 -19.57
C ARG A 15 46.77 -12.46 -19.56
N PRO A 16 46.92 -13.25 -20.62
CA PRO A 16 48.08 -14.13 -20.79
C PRO A 16 49.39 -13.33 -20.89
N LEU A 17 50.52 -13.91 -20.47
CA LEU A 17 51.80 -13.20 -20.32
C LEU A 17 52.24 -12.51 -21.62
N SER A 18 52.04 -13.16 -22.77
CA SER A 18 52.37 -12.60 -24.09
C SER A 18 51.67 -11.28 -24.40
N GLN A 19 50.52 -11.01 -23.77
CA GLN A 19 49.70 -9.82 -23.99
C GLN A 19 49.98 -8.70 -22.99
N ARG A 20 50.97 -8.85 -22.11
CA ARG A 20 51.29 -7.87 -21.05
C ARG A 20 52.39 -6.88 -21.41
N GLY A 21 52.94 -6.95 -22.62
CA GLY A 21 53.99 -6.04 -23.07
C GLY A 21 55.34 -6.28 -22.38
N GLY A 22 55.67 -7.54 -22.11
CA GLY A 22 56.92 -8.00 -21.49
C GLY A 22 56.69 -8.92 -20.28
N ASP A 23 57.77 -9.28 -19.60
CA ASP A 23 57.77 -10.14 -18.41
C ASP A 23 57.22 -9.39 -17.18
N ARG A 24 55.92 -9.10 -17.18
CA ARG A 24 55.23 -8.30 -16.17
C ARG A 24 54.29 -9.11 -15.29
N VAL A 25 54.39 -8.88 -13.99
CA VAL A 25 53.55 -9.49 -12.94
C VAL A 25 52.82 -8.42 -12.15
N PHE A 26 51.69 -8.79 -11.57
CA PHE A 26 50.93 -7.93 -10.67
C PHE A 26 51.06 -8.44 -9.24
N PHE A 27 51.60 -7.61 -8.35
CA PHE A 27 51.54 -7.83 -6.89
C PHE A 27 50.77 -6.65 -6.29
N CYS A 28 49.50 -6.87 -6.00
CA CYS A 28 48.54 -5.83 -5.69
C CYS A 28 47.95 -6.00 -4.30
N ARG A 29 47.73 -4.88 -3.60
CA ARG A 29 46.95 -4.81 -2.34
C ARG A 29 45.59 -4.22 -2.64
N ILE A 30 44.55 -4.78 -2.05
CA ILE A 30 43.19 -4.25 -2.14
C ILE A 30 42.71 -3.97 -0.71
N ALA A 31 42.58 -2.69 -0.39
CA ALA A 31 42.16 -2.19 0.92
C ALA A 31 40.78 -1.49 0.89
N GLY A 32 40.08 -1.55 -0.25
CA GLY A 32 38.76 -0.97 -0.41
C GLY A 32 37.84 -1.84 -1.26
N TYR A 33 36.53 -1.64 -1.12
CA TYR A 33 35.47 -2.48 -1.68
C TYR A 33 34.51 -1.67 -2.56
N SER A 34 34.12 -2.26 -3.68
CA SER A 34 33.10 -1.77 -4.62
C SER A 34 32.49 -2.96 -5.37
N GLY A 35 31.46 -2.72 -6.18
CA GLY A 35 30.87 -3.76 -7.04
C GLY A 35 31.89 -4.41 -7.98
N ASP A 36 32.77 -3.62 -8.58
CA ASP A 36 33.83 -4.10 -9.49
C ASP A 36 34.87 -4.93 -8.75
N VAL A 37 35.30 -4.48 -7.56
CA VAL A 37 36.22 -5.25 -6.71
C VAL A 37 35.57 -6.57 -6.29
N ALA A 38 34.28 -6.58 -5.94
CA ALA A 38 33.56 -7.80 -5.58
C ALA A 38 33.53 -8.82 -6.74
N ALA A 39 33.27 -8.37 -7.97
CA ALA A 39 33.29 -9.22 -9.16
C ALA A 39 34.70 -9.74 -9.46
N PHE A 40 35.70 -8.86 -9.39
CA PHE A 40 37.10 -9.21 -9.57
C PHE A 40 37.56 -10.29 -8.57
N LEU A 41 37.27 -10.11 -7.29
CA LEU A 41 37.69 -11.05 -6.24
C LEU A 41 37.08 -12.43 -6.44
N ARG A 42 35.82 -12.52 -6.87
CA ARG A 42 35.17 -13.79 -7.24
C ARG A 42 35.92 -14.50 -8.36
N GLN A 43 36.22 -13.78 -9.45
CA GLN A 43 36.97 -14.34 -10.58
C GLN A 43 38.40 -14.73 -10.19
N TYR A 44 39.08 -13.88 -9.43
CA TYR A 44 40.46 -14.12 -8.99
C TYR A 44 40.55 -15.30 -8.04
N TYR A 45 39.57 -15.45 -7.13
CA TYR A 45 39.46 -16.63 -6.27
C TYR A 45 39.27 -17.91 -7.06
N GLU A 46 38.38 -17.94 -8.07
CA GLU A 46 38.23 -19.12 -8.91
C GLU A 46 39.53 -19.48 -9.65
N ALA A 47 40.23 -18.48 -10.19
CA ALA A 47 41.52 -18.68 -10.84
C ALA A 47 42.57 -19.24 -9.87
N ALA A 48 42.67 -18.66 -8.67
CA ALA A 48 43.55 -19.13 -7.61
C ALA A 48 43.19 -20.55 -7.14
N ARG A 49 41.90 -20.88 -7.06
CA ARG A 49 41.43 -22.23 -6.70
C ARG A 49 41.85 -23.27 -7.75
N ARG A 50 41.67 -22.96 -9.04
CA ARG A 50 41.94 -23.89 -10.16
C ARG A 50 43.44 -24.12 -10.38
N SER A 51 44.23 -23.07 -10.49
CA SER A 51 45.64 -23.15 -10.92
C SER A 51 46.59 -22.28 -10.11
N GLY A 52 46.21 -21.92 -8.88
CA GLY A 52 46.96 -21.01 -8.02
C GLY A 52 46.99 -21.47 -6.55
N VAL A 53 47.11 -20.51 -5.62
CA VAL A 53 47.08 -20.77 -4.18
C VAL A 53 46.21 -19.73 -3.47
N ILE A 54 45.42 -20.19 -2.50
CA ILE A 54 44.63 -19.31 -1.63
C ILE A 54 45.16 -19.47 -0.20
N ILE A 55 45.50 -18.36 0.43
CA ILE A 55 45.93 -18.28 1.82
C ILE A 55 44.86 -17.51 2.60
N ASP A 56 44.26 -18.16 3.58
CA ASP A 56 43.29 -17.58 4.51
C ASP A 56 43.95 -17.48 5.89
N GLY A 57 44.33 -16.27 6.29
CA GLY A 57 45.16 -15.97 7.46
C GLY A 57 46.67 -15.97 7.14
N ARG A 58 47.48 -16.34 8.13
CA ARG A 58 48.94 -16.43 8.00
C ARG A 58 49.42 -17.81 7.56
N ILE A 59 50.54 -17.86 6.86
CA ILE A 59 51.29 -19.07 6.58
C ILE A 59 51.92 -19.56 7.89
N PRO A 60 51.54 -20.74 8.41
CA PRO A 60 52.13 -21.25 9.64
C PRO A 60 53.63 -21.46 9.46
N ASN A 61 54.40 -21.16 10.50
CA ASN A 61 55.82 -21.51 10.51
C ASN A 61 55.98 -23.03 10.32
N PRO A 62 57.06 -23.48 9.65
CA PRO A 62 57.34 -24.91 9.52
C PRO A 62 57.39 -25.59 10.90
N THR A 63 56.73 -26.75 11.03
CA THR A 63 56.74 -27.54 12.26
C THR A 63 58.12 -28.18 12.48
N PRO A 64 58.43 -28.66 13.71
CA PRO A 64 59.64 -29.45 13.96
C PRO A 64 59.81 -30.61 12.97
N ASP A 65 58.72 -31.31 12.63
CA ASP A 65 58.75 -32.41 11.65
C ASP A 65 59.10 -31.93 10.23
N ASN A 66 58.55 -30.79 9.79
CA ASN A 66 58.87 -30.20 8.50
C ASN A 66 60.37 -29.84 8.40
N LEU A 67 60.92 -29.30 9.50
CA LEU A 67 62.33 -28.93 9.57
C LEU A 67 63.24 -30.16 9.66
N ALA A 68 62.82 -31.20 10.38
CA ALA A 68 63.55 -32.47 10.47
C ALA A 68 63.63 -33.12 9.08
N TYR A 69 62.51 -33.23 8.38
CA TYR A 69 62.47 -33.78 7.02
C TYR A 69 63.30 -32.95 6.03
N PHE A 70 63.20 -31.62 6.08
CA PHE A 70 64.04 -30.74 5.28
C PHE A 70 65.54 -30.97 5.56
N ASN A 71 65.94 -31.03 6.82
CA ASN A 71 67.33 -31.27 7.22
C ASN A 71 67.82 -32.67 6.84
N GLU A 72 66.96 -33.69 6.87
CA GLU A 72 67.31 -35.06 6.43
C GLU A 72 67.59 -35.09 4.92
N MET A 73 66.73 -34.44 4.13
CA MET A 73 66.87 -34.43 2.66
C MET A 73 67.96 -33.49 2.17
N MET A 74 68.16 -32.35 2.86
CA MET A 74 69.01 -31.26 2.40
C MET A 74 70.28 -31.09 3.23
N GLY A 75 70.36 -31.64 4.43
CA GLY A 75 71.46 -31.38 5.36
C GLY A 75 71.43 -29.95 5.93
N PRO A 76 72.32 -29.66 6.90
CA PRO A 76 72.28 -28.40 7.65
C PRO A 76 72.99 -27.23 6.93
N ALA A 77 73.73 -27.49 5.85
CA ALA A 77 74.54 -26.47 5.19
C ALA A 77 73.66 -25.38 4.54
N PHE A 78 74.12 -24.13 4.63
CA PHE A 78 73.59 -22.98 3.89
C PHE A 78 74.78 -22.19 3.35
N GLN A 79 74.68 -21.74 2.11
CA GLN A 79 75.66 -20.85 1.51
C GLN A 79 74.91 -19.78 0.71
N MET A 80 75.38 -18.54 0.83
CA MET A 80 74.87 -17.42 0.02
C MET A 80 75.51 -17.46 -1.37
N ASP A 81 75.20 -18.52 -2.12
CA ASP A 81 75.75 -18.81 -3.44
C ASP A 81 74.65 -19.32 -4.38
N ARG A 82 74.68 -18.89 -5.65
CA ARG A 82 73.61 -19.19 -6.61
C ARG A 82 73.63 -20.66 -7.04
N ASP A 83 74.80 -21.25 -7.22
CA ASP A 83 74.93 -22.65 -7.61
C ASP A 83 74.47 -23.56 -6.48
N PHE A 84 74.85 -23.23 -5.24
CA PHE A 84 74.33 -23.88 -4.05
C PHE A 84 72.79 -23.83 -4.00
N LEU A 85 72.20 -22.64 -4.10
CA LEU A 85 70.73 -22.49 -4.07
C LEU A 85 70.04 -23.24 -5.21
N SER A 86 70.61 -23.23 -6.42
CA SER A 86 70.07 -23.94 -7.59
C SER A 86 70.11 -25.47 -7.40
N GLN A 87 71.24 -26.02 -6.98
CA GLN A 87 71.36 -27.46 -6.70
C GLN A 87 70.39 -27.89 -5.60
N ARG A 88 70.27 -27.08 -4.54
CA ARG A 88 69.35 -27.37 -3.44
C ARG A 88 67.89 -27.32 -3.88
N LEU A 89 67.50 -26.27 -4.60
CA LEU A 89 66.14 -26.13 -5.11
C LEU A 89 65.78 -27.25 -6.09
N GLY A 90 66.71 -27.63 -6.97
CA GLY A 90 66.51 -28.74 -7.91
C GLY A 90 66.32 -30.10 -7.23
N ARG A 91 67.03 -30.36 -6.12
CA ARG A 91 66.84 -31.58 -5.33
C ARG A 91 65.53 -31.57 -4.55
N TRP A 92 65.13 -30.42 -4.01
CA TRP A 92 63.95 -30.27 -3.15
C TRP A 92 62.64 -30.19 -3.93
N LEU A 93 62.66 -29.54 -5.10
CA LEU A 93 61.52 -29.32 -5.99
C LEU A 93 61.88 -29.77 -7.42
N PRO A 94 62.01 -31.08 -7.67
CA PRO A 94 62.55 -31.61 -8.93
C PRO A 94 61.65 -31.39 -10.15
N ARG A 95 60.40 -30.98 -9.94
CA ARG A 95 59.40 -30.74 -11.00
C ARG A 95 59.58 -29.41 -11.74
N MET A 96 60.45 -28.52 -11.25
CA MET A 96 60.76 -27.26 -11.92
C MET A 96 61.65 -27.49 -13.15
N THR A 97 61.29 -26.83 -14.26
CA THR A 97 62.20 -26.68 -15.41
C THR A 97 63.42 -25.85 -15.02
N ASP A 98 64.52 -25.95 -15.79
CA ASP A 98 65.73 -25.19 -15.48
C ASP A 98 65.50 -23.67 -15.52
N GLY A 99 64.66 -23.18 -16.44
CA GLY A 99 64.27 -21.76 -16.50
C GLY A 99 63.47 -21.30 -15.28
N GLN A 100 62.53 -22.12 -14.80
CA GLN A 100 61.76 -21.82 -13.58
C GLN A 100 62.66 -21.84 -12.34
N ARG A 101 63.56 -22.82 -12.27
CA ARG A 101 64.52 -22.95 -11.18
C ARG A 101 65.44 -21.74 -11.13
N ASP A 102 65.98 -21.31 -12.27
CA ASP A 102 66.81 -20.10 -12.35
C ASP A 102 66.04 -18.84 -11.94
N ALA A 103 64.78 -18.71 -12.36
CA ALA A 103 63.93 -17.57 -11.99
C ALA A 103 63.71 -17.52 -10.45
N VAL A 104 63.38 -18.65 -9.83
CA VAL A 104 63.18 -18.74 -8.38
C VAL A 104 64.49 -18.53 -7.63
N VAL A 105 65.60 -19.13 -8.05
CA VAL A 105 66.93 -18.95 -7.43
C VAL A 105 67.37 -17.50 -7.54
N THR A 106 67.18 -16.87 -8.69
CA THR A 106 67.49 -15.46 -8.91
C THR A 106 66.71 -14.57 -7.95
N ALA A 107 65.40 -14.80 -7.82
CA ALA A 107 64.55 -14.03 -6.93
C ALA A 107 64.89 -14.28 -5.45
N LEU A 108 65.09 -15.55 -5.06
CA LEU A 108 65.46 -15.97 -3.71
C LEU A 108 66.80 -15.38 -3.26
N TYR A 109 67.82 -15.46 -4.13
CA TYR A 109 69.14 -14.87 -3.86
C TYR A 109 69.04 -13.36 -3.69
N ALA A 110 68.31 -12.67 -4.57
CA ALA A 110 68.11 -11.22 -4.45
C ALA A 110 67.44 -10.85 -3.12
N THR A 111 66.39 -11.56 -2.71
CA THR A 111 65.70 -11.33 -1.44
C THR A 111 66.60 -11.60 -0.22
N LEU A 112 67.41 -12.65 -0.24
CA LEU A 112 68.39 -12.91 0.83
C LEU A 112 69.53 -11.88 0.84
N ASP A 113 69.95 -11.37 -0.32
CA ASP A 113 70.97 -10.33 -0.42
C ASP A 113 70.45 -8.99 0.09
N ASP A 114 69.19 -8.66 -0.18
CA ASP A 114 68.51 -7.49 0.40
C ASP A 114 68.53 -7.57 1.93
N MET A 115 68.22 -8.74 2.52
CA MET A 115 68.34 -8.96 3.97
C MET A 115 69.78 -8.77 4.47
N ARG A 116 70.78 -9.28 3.74
CA ARG A 116 72.20 -9.11 4.08
C ARG A 116 72.59 -7.63 4.08
N ARG A 117 72.17 -6.86 3.06
CA ARG A 117 72.41 -5.41 2.95
C ARG A 117 71.72 -4.61 4.05
N GLN A 118 70.59 -5.10 4.56
CA GLN A 118 69.89 -4.55 5.73
C GLN A 118 70.54 -4.94 7.07
N GLY A 119 71.73 -5.56 7.06
CA GLY A 119 72.51 -5.87 8.26
C GLY A 119 72.10 -7.17 8.97
N LYS A 120 71.34 -8.08 8.33
CA LYS A 120 71.01 -9.39 8.90
C LYS A 120 72.23 -10.32 8.85
N ASN A 121 72.47 -11.06 9.93
CA ASN A 121 73.58 -12.02 10.02
C ASN A 121 73.27 -13.35 9.30
N GLU A 122 74.30 -14.17 9.10
CA GLU A 122 74.20 -15.43 8.37
C GLU A 122 73.20 -16.43 8.96
N ASN A 123 73.07 -16.48 10.29
CA ASN A 123 72.08 -17.34 10.96
C ASN A 123 70.65 -16.92 10.64
N MET A 124 70.37 -15.62 10.57
CA MET A 124 69.05 -15.11 10.18
C MET A 124 68.75 -15.40 8.70
N LEU A 125 69.74 -15.29 7.81
CA LEU A 125 69.60 -15.66 6.39
C LEU A 125 69.32 -17.15 6.24
N ARG A 126 70.06 -18.00 6.96
CA ARG A 126 69.83 -19.46 6.97
C ARG A 126 68.42 -19.81 7.45
N ASN A 127 67.96 -19.18 8.53
CA ASN A 127 66.61 -19.40 9.06
C ASN A 127 65.53 -18.96 8.05
N ALA A 128 65.72 -17.82 7.38
CA ALA A 128 64.83 -17.33 6.33
C ALA A 128 64.79 -18.30 5.15
N TYR A 129 65.96 -18.72 4.65
CA TYR A 129 66.11 -19.72 3.60
C TYR A 129 65.37 -21.02 3.94
N MET A 130 65.58 -21.59 5.14
CA MET A 130 64.87 -22.79 5.58
C MET A 130 63.35 -22.60 5.57
N LYS A 131 62.86 -21.45 6.08
CA LYS A 131 61.42 -21.14 6.05
C LYS A 131 60.89 -21.05 4.62
N TYR A 132 61.58 -20.35 3.73
CA TYR A 132 61.16 -20.20 2.34
C TYR A 132 61.13 -21.54 1.61
N MET A 133 62.17 -22.37 1.77
CA MET A 133 62.23 -23.71 1.18
C MET A 133 61.09 -24.62 1.66
N CYS A 134 60.80 -24.60 2.97
CA CYS A 134 59.67 -25.34 3.53
C CYS A 134 58.33 -24.82 2.99
N TRP A 135 58.12 -23.51 2.94
CA TRP A 135 56.87 -22.94 2.40
C TRP A 135 56.70 -23.21 0.91
N LEU A 136 57.77 -23.13 0.11
CA LEU A 136 57.74 -23.49 -1.31
C LEU A 136 57.25 -24.93 -1.51
N TYR A 137 57.69 -25.85 -0.65
CA TYR A 137 57.30 -27.27 -0.74
C TYR A 137 55.92 -27.56 -0.14
N TYR A 138 55.67 -27.15 1.10
CA TYR A 138 54.44 -27.52 1.81
C TYR A 138 53.22 -26.66 1.43
N LYS A 139 53.41 -25.49 0.83
CA LYS A 139 52.31 -24.56 0.49
C LYS A 139 52.23 -24.18 -0.98
N PHE A 140 53.36 -24.08 -1.68
CA PHE A 140 53.38 -23.58 -3.06
C PHE A 140 53.79 -24.63 -4.11
N GLU A 141 54.02 -25.90 -3.75
CA GLU A 141 54.52 -26.93 -4.68
C GLU A 141 53.62 -27.10 -5.92
N ARG A 142 52.31 -26.91 -5.78
CA ARG A 142 51.36 -26.98 -6.90
C ARG A 142 51.49 -25.85 -7.94
N ILE A 143 52.20 -24.76 -7.64
CA ILE A 143 52.39 -23.63 -8.57
C ILE A 143 53.84 -23.47 -9.03
N VAL A 144 54.82 -24.04 -8.33
CA VAL A 144 56.24 -23.75 -8.63
C VAL A 144 56.68 -24.22 -10.02
N ASN A 145 56.04 -25.25 -10.55
CA ASN A 145 56.31 -25.80 -11.89
C ASN A 145 55.52 -25.09 -13.02
N VAL A 146 54.74 -24.05 -12.70
CA VAL A 146 54.03 -23.21 -13.68
C VAL A 146 54.38 -21.72 -13.56
N LEU A 147 55.32 -21.37 -12.67
CA LEU A 147 55.84 -20.01 -12.55
C LEU A 147 56.41 -19.52 -13.87
N GLY A 148 56.09 -18.28 -14.23
CA GLY A 148 56.56 -17.64 -15.47
C GLY A 148 56.00 -18.26 -16.76
N GLY A 149 55.01 -19.14 -16.68
CA GLY A 149 54.30 -19.68 -17.84
C GLY A 149 53.38 -18.66 -18.52
N GLU A 150 52.76 -19.07 -19.63
CA GLU A 150 51.87 -18.20 -20.40
C GLU A 150 50.64 -17.76 -19.57
N ALA A 151 50.05 -18.71 -18.83
CA ALA A 151 49.05 -18.42 -17.79
C ALA A 151 49.70 -18.38 -16.41
N LEU A 152 50.03 -17.17 -15.92
CA LEU A 152 50.68 -17.01 -14.61
C LEU A 152 49.78 -17.48 -13.46
N PRO A 153 50.31 -18.26 -12.49
CA PRO A 153 49.56 -18.69 -11.31
C PRO A 153 49.11 -17.50 -10.46
N LYS A 154 47.92 -17.63 -9.87
CA LYS A 154 47.30 -16.59 -9.03
C LYS A 154 47.40 -16.94 -7.56
N ILE A 155 47.94 -16.04 -6.76
CA ILE A 155 47.98 -16.17 -5.31
C ILE A 155 47.01 -15.17 -4.71
N LEU A 156 46.01 -15.65 -3.99
CA LEU A 156 45.11 -14.81 -3.19
C LEU A 156 45.49 -14.96 -1.72
N TYR A 157 45.89 -13.88 -1.08
CA TYR A 157 46.28 -13.88 0.34
C TYR A 157 45.33 -12.98 1.11
N ALA A 158 44.64 -13.53 2.11
CA ALA A 158 43.70 -12.80 2.94
C ALA A 158 44.13 -12.82 4.40
N GLY A 159 44.78 -11.74 4.84
CA GLY A 159 45.23 -11.58 6.22
C GLY A 159 46.41 -10.62 6.33
N ASP A 160 46.81 -10.33 7.57
CA ASP A 160 47.94 -9.44 7.83
C ASP A 160 49.26 -10.15 7.55
N VAL A 161 49.90 -9.79 6.44
CA VAL A 161 51.18 -10.37 6.02
C VAL A 161 52.31 -9.99 6.98
N SER A 162 53.15 -10.95 7.35
CA SER A 162 54.38 -10.72 8.12
C SER A 162 55.59 -10.50 7.20
N HIS A 163 56.70 -10.03 7.78
CA HIS A 163 57.92 -9.72 7.03
C HIS A 163 58.48 -10.91 6.22
N TYR A 164 58.54 -12.11 6.81
CA TYR A 164 59.01 -13.30 6.10
C TYR A 164 58.03 -13.77 5.01
N GLU A 165 56.73 -13.63 5.24
CA GLU A 165 55.71 -13.99 4.24
C GLU A 165 55.78 -13.04 3.04
N LEU A 166 55.90 -11.73 3.28
CA LEU A 166 56.04 -10.74 2.21
C LEU A 166 57.30 -10.99 1.38
N GLN A 167 58.41 -11.36 2.01
CA GLN A 167 59.64 -11.73 1.32
C GLN A 167 59.44 -12.95 0.41
N LEU A 168 58.81 -14.01 0.90
CA LEU A 168 58.50 -15.18 0.06
C LEU A 168 57.54 -14.83 -1.09
N LEU A 169 56.48 -14.07 -0.82
CA LEU A 169 55.55 -13.63 -1.86
C LEU A 169 56.25 -12.75 -2.90
N THR A 170 57.21 -11.94 -2.49
CA THR A 170 58.08 -11.17 -3.41
C THR A 170 58.92 -12.10 -4.29
N VAL A 171 59.48 -13.18 -3.72
CA VAL A 171 60.20 -14.20 -4.50
C VAL A 171 59.28 -14.84 -5.55
N LEU A 172 58.08 -15.25 -5.15
CA LEU A 172 57.10 -15.86 -6.04
C LEU A 172 56.64 -14.90 -7.15
N SER A 173 56.41 -13.63 -6.81
CA SER A 173 56.06 -12.60 -7.79
C SER A 173 57.19 -12.39 -8.80
N ARG A 174 58.43 -12.18 -8.34
CA ARG A 174 59.62 -12.00 -9.20
C ARG A 174 59.94 -13.23 -10.06
N ALA A 175 59.46 -14.41 -9.66
CA ALA A 175 59.58 -15.66 -10.40
C ALA A 175 58.42 -15.90 -11.40
N GLY A 176 57.39 -15.05 -11.42
CA GLY A 176 56.29 -15.13 -12.39
C GLY A 176 54.95 -15.60 -11.81
N ALA A 177 54.55 -15.06 -10.67
CA ALA A 177 53.20 -15.22 -10.12
C ALA A 177 52.50 -13.86 -9.97
N ASP A 178 51.19 -13.83 -10.22
CA ASP A 178 50.36 -12.69 -9.82
C ASP A 178 49.83 -12.92 -8.40
N ILE A 179 49.81 -11.86 -7.60
CA ILE A 179 49.47 -11.90 -6.18
C ILE A 179 48.51 -10.77 -5.85
N VAL A 180 47.42 -11.10 -5.15
CA VAL A 180 46.48 -10.15 -4.57
C VAL A 180 46.47 -10.33 -3.05
N LEU A 181 46.82 -9.28 -2.32
CA LEU A 181 46.64 -9.18 -0.86
C LEU A 181 45.31 -8.49 -0.56
N LEU A 182 44.48 -9.16 0.24
CA LEU A 182 43.23 -8.63 0.76
C LEU A 182 43.47 -8.03 2.14
N GLU A 183 43.49 -6.71 2.20
CA GLU A 183 43.68 -5.92 3.41
C GLU A 183 42.32 -5.44 3.93
N CYS A 184 41.46 -6.37 4.38
CA CYS A 184 40.08 -6.06 4.79
C CYS A 184 39.99 -5.05 5.95
N GLY A 185 41.02 -4.99 6.80
CA GLY A 185 41.14 -4.04 7.92
C GLY A 185 41.76 -2.69 7.53
N GLY A 186 42.06 -2.49 6.24
CA GLY A 186 42.77 -1.31 5.73
C GLY A 186 44.28 -1.54 5.58
N ASP A 187 44.92 -0.66 4.81
CA ASP A 187 46.29 -0.85 4.31
C ASP A 187 47.41 -0.63 5.34
N GLN A 188 47.06 -0.20 6.56
CA GLN A 188 48.04 0.22 7.57
C GLN A 188 48.90 -0.94 8.09
N ALA A 189 48.33 -2.14 8.25
CA ALA A 189 49.06 -3.31 8.73
C ALA A 189 50.21 -3.65 7.77
N TYR A 190 49.94 -3.66 6.46
CA TYR A 190 50.96 -3.87 5.44
C TYR A 190 52.09 -2.82 5.49
N LEU A 191 51.74 -1.54 5.63
CA LEU A 191 52.72 -0.44 5.65
C LEU A 191 53.70 -0.53 6.83
N THR A 192 53.39 -1.27 7.91
CA THR A 192 54.37 -1.55 8.97
C THR A 192 55.50 -2.47 8.53
N VAL A 193 55.25 -3.32 7.51
CA VAL A 193 56.18 -4.34 7.03
C VAL A 193 56.94 -3.87 5.78
N ASP A 194 56.30 -3.06 4.93
CA ASP A 194 56.90 -2.43 3.74
C ASP A 194 56.44 -0.96 3.62
N PRO A 195 57.05 -0.03 4.38
CA PRO A 195 56.63 1.38 4.44
C PRO A 195 56.72 2.12 3.10
N GLN A 196 57.59 1.65 2.19
CA GLN A 196 57.80 2.27 0.88
C GLN A 196 56.93 1.61 -0.21
N SER A 197 56.12 0.59 0.13
CA SER A 197 55.35 -0.19 -0.84
C SER A 197 56.22 -0.69 -2.00
N ALA A 198 57.44 -1.13 -1.70
CA ALA A 198 58.41 -1.58 -2.69
C ALA A 198 58.05 -2.95 -3.26
N ALA A 199 57.41 -3.81 -2.48
CA ALA A 199 57.07 -5.18 -2.87
C ALA A 199 55.72 -5.28 -3.60
N SER A 200 54.76 -4.40 -3.33
CA SER A 200 53.42 -4.44 -3.95
C SER A 200 52.84 -3.04 -4.17
N ARG A 201 51.83 -2.93 -5.04
CA ARG A 201 51.09 -1.69 -5.32
C ARG A 201 49.71 -1.71 -4.70
N LEU A 202 49.26 -0.58 -4.13
CA LEU A 202 47.89 -0.44 -3.65
C LEU A 202 46.96 -0.16 -4.84
N TYR A 203 45.90 -0.95 -4.99
CA TYR A 203 44.86 -0.67 -5.96
C TYR A 203 44.05 0.54 -5.52
N GLN A 204 43.94 1.52 -6.40
CA GLN A 204 43.13 2.72 -6.17
C GLN A 204 42.14 2.90 -7.30
N ALA A 205 40.89 3.16 -6.94
CA ALA A 205 39.81 3.49 -7.86
C ALA A 205 38.84 4.48 -7.19
N PRO A 206 38.16 5.34 -7.96
CA PRO A 206 37.14 6.22 -7.41
C PRO A 206 35.99 5.40 -6.81
N GLY A 207 35.47 5.84 -5.65
CA GLY A 207 34.30 5.22 -5.01
C GLY A 207 34.57 3.93 -4.21
N LEU A 208 35.82 3.60 -3.91
CA LEU A 208 36.15 2.49 -3.01
C LEU A 208 35.74 2.82 -1.56
N GLY A 209 34.85 2.02 -0.99
CA GLY A 209 34.45 2.08 0.42
C GLY A 209 35.21 1.05 1.28
N PRO A 210 34.94 0.98 2.60
CA PRO A 210 35.47 -0.08 3.45
C PRO A 210 34.88 -1.45 3.07
N PHE A 211 35.61 -2.53 3.34
CA PHE A 211 35.08 -3.88 3.19
C PHE A 211 33.89 -4.12 4.15
N PRO A 212 32.92 -4.98 3.76
CA PRO A 212 31.85 -5.41 4.66
C PRO A 212 32.41 -6.04 5.94
N ALA A 213 31.74 -5.82 7.07
CA ALA A 213 32.15 -6.42 8.34
C ALA A 213 32.16 -7.95 8.25
N GLY A 214 33.29 -8.57 8.61
CA GLY A 214 33.47 -10.03 8.55
C GLY A 214 33.85 -10.57 7.16
N PHE A 215 34.14 -9.70 6.19
CA PHE A 215 34.55 -10.12 4.85
C PHE A 215 35.88 -10.89 4.86
N GLY A 216 35.89 -12.04 4.17
CA GLY A 216 37.05 -12.90 4.02
C GLY A 216 36.83 -14.04 3.02
N VAL A 217 37.82 -14.92 2.90
CA VAL A 217 37.81 -16.02 1.91
C VAL A 217 36.62 -16.96 2.10
N LYS A 218 36.25 -17.26 3.35
CA LYS A 218 35.09 -18.12 3.66
C LYS A 218 33.77 -17.52 3.20
N GLN A 219 33.60 -16.21 3.30
CA GLN A 219 32.41 -15.54 2.79
C GLN A 219 32.37 -15.62 1.27
N LEU A 220 33.50 -15.34 0.60
CA LEU A 220 33.61 -15.44 -0.85
C LEU A 220 33.30 -16.86 -1.38
N GLN A 221 33.74 -17.89 -0.65
CA GLN A 221 33.37 -19.29 -0.92
C GLN A 221 31.87 -19.53 -0.80
N ALA A 222 31.28 -19.10 0.31
CA ALA A 222 29.84 -19.27 0.56
C ALA A 222 29.01 -18.55 -0.51
N ASP A 223 29.43 -17.36 -0.95
CA ASP A 223 28.77 -16.58 -2.00
C ASP A 223 28.83 -17.31 -3.35
N LEU A 224 30.01 -17.80 -3.75
CA LEU A 224 30.18 -18.58 -4.99
C LEU A 224 29.40 -19.90 -4.96
N GLU A 225 29.39 -20.61 -3.83
CA GLU A 225 28.59 -21.83 -3.68
C GLU A 225 27.10 -21.54 -3.74
N ARG A 226 26.64 -20.45 -3.13
CA ARG A 226 25.26 -19.98 -3.21
C ARG A 226 24.91 -19.62 -4.66
N GLU A 227 25.81 -18.95 -5.37
CA GLU A 227 25.61 -18.53 -6.76
C GLU A 227 25.54 -19.74 -7.71
N VAL A 228 26.46 -20.71 -7.60
CA VAL A 228 26.40 -21.97 -8.36
C VAL A 228 25.13 -22.75 -8.03
N ARG A 229 24.73 -22.79 -6.76
CA ARG A 229 23.50 -23.47 -6.32
C ARG A 229 22.27 -22.77 -6.92
N ARG A 230 22.22 -21.43 -6.92
CA ARG A 230 21.18 -20.62 -7.57
C ARG A 230 21.15 -20.84 -9.08
N GLN A 231 22.31 -20.83 -9.75
CA GLN A 231 22.42 -21.07 -11.19
C GLN A 231 21.82 -22.42 -11.60
N ARG A 232 22.03 -23.45 -10.79
CA ARG A 232 21.39 -24.76 -11.01
C ARG A 232 19.86 -24.73 -10.88
N LEU A 233 19.28 -23.77 -10.14
CA LEU A 233 17.82 -23.62 -10.01
C LEU A 233 17.17 -23.00 -11.25
N TYR A 234 17.87 -22.10 -11.95
CA TYR A 234 17.30 -21.38 -13.10
C TYR A 234 17.23 -22.24 -14.39
N GLY A 235 18.05 -23.29 -14.49
CA GLY A 235 18.23 -24.01 -15.76
C GLY A 235 18.97 -23.15 -16.79
N ALA A 236 18.49 -23.12 -18.03
CA ALA A 236 19.06 -22.24 -19.06
C ALA A 236 18.67 -20.77 -18.78
N PRO A 237 19.63 -19.83 -18.66
CA PRO A 237 19.32 -18.44 -18.38
C PRO A 237 18.55 -17.79 -19.55
N PRO A 238 17.69 -16.79 -19.28
CA PRO A 238 17.10 -15.99 -20.33
C PRO A 238 18.19 -15.22 -21.09
N ALA A 239 18.00 -15.07 -22.40
CA ALA A 239 18.82 -14.22 -23.26
C ALA A 239 18.60 -12.73 -22.97
N LEU A 240 17.43 -12.37 -22.45
CA LEU A 240 17.07 -11.00 -22.09
C LEU A 240 17.26 -10.71 -20.59
N SER A 241 17.64 -9.47 -20.28
CA SER A 241 17.74 -8.94 -18.92
C SER A 241 16.96 -7.61 -18.78
N PRO A 242 16.46 -7.28 -17.58
CA PRO A 242 15.80 -5.99 -17.36
C PRO A 242 16.82 -4.85 -17.45
N CYS A 243 16.43 -3.78 -18.14
CA CYS A 243 17.08 -2.46 -18.09
C CYS A 243 16.05 -1.43 -17.61
N THR A 244 15.65 -1.58 -16.35
CA THR A 244 14.60 -0.78 -15.71
C THR A 244 15.10 0.64 -15.47
N ASN A 245 14.32 1.63 -15.90
CA ASN A 245 14.52 3.06 -15.63
C ASN A 245 15.80 3.72 -16.18
N ALA A 246 16.80 2.98 -16.66
CA ALA A 246 18.10 3.52 -17.09
C ALA A 246 18.03 4.54 -18.25
N TRP A 247 16.96 4.50 -19.05
CA TRP A 247 16.71 5.38 -20.18
C TRP A 247 15.89 6.64 -19.82
N VAL A 248 15.37 6.71 -18.60
CA VAL A 248 14.49 7.80 -18.14
C VAL A 248 15.34 9.01 -17.77
N GLN A 249 15.14 10.13 -18.45
CA GLN A 249 15.86 11.39 -18.16
C GLN A 249 15.28 12.12 -16.96
N ARG A 250 13.94 12.12 -16.83
CA ARG A 250 13.22 12.78 -15.75
C ARG A 250 12.11 11.86 -15.23
N PRO A 251 11.98 11.68 -13.91
CA PRO A 251 10.90 10.88 -13.34
C PRO A 251 9.58 11.65 -13.48
N GLU A 252 8.72 11.20 -14.39
CA GLU A 252 7.38 11.73 -14.62
C GLU A 252 6.48 10.64 -15.23
N LEU A 253 5.15 10.72 -15.01
CA LEU A 253 4.20 9.72 -15.50
C LEU A 253 4.24 9.57 -17.03
N ASN A 254 4.43 10.68 -17.73
CA ASN A 254 4.49 10.71 -19.20
C ASN A 254 5.69 9.95 -19.78
N ALA A 255 6.71 9.62 -18.98
CA ALA A 255 7.80 8.74 -19.41
C ALA A 255 7.26 7.40 -19.96
N ALA A 256 6.16 6.88 -19.39
CA ALA A 256 5.51 5.64 -19.85
C ALA A 256 5.01 5.69 -21.31
N LEU A 257 4.72 6.90 -21.83
CA LEU A 257 4.27 7.13 -23.20
C LEU A 257 5.42 7.03 -24.22
N THR A 258 6.68 7.05 -23.78
CA THR A 258 7.84 6.88 -24.65
C THR A 258 7.80 5.50 -25.31
N ALA A 259 7.85 5.47 -26.64
CA ALA A 259 7.82 4.23 -27.44
C ALA A 259 8.96 3.29 -27.03
N VAL A 260 8.68 1.99 -26.92
CA VAL A 260 9.65 1.01 -26.39
C VAL A 260 10.93 0.95 -27.22
N GLN A 261 10.80 1.16 -28.52
CA GLN A 261 11.83 1.09 -29.54
C GLN A 261 12.84 2.25 -29.44
N THR A 262 12.47 3.34 -28.77
CA THR A 262 13.34 4.51 -28.57
C THR A 262 14.03 4.50 -27.20
N ARG A 263 13.71 3.52 -26.33
CA ARG A 263 14.29 3.43 -24.97
C ARG A 263 15.70 2.82 -24.97
N GLY A 264 16.03 2.03 -25.99
CA GLY A 264 17.37 1.49 -26.20
C GLY A 264 17.42 0.47 -27.32
N SER A 265 18.64 0.09 -27.74
CA SER A 265 18.87 -0.73 -28.94
C SER A 265 19.65 -2.03 -28.69
N ASP A 266 20.12 -2.28 -27.46
CA ASP A 266 20.87 -3.50 -27.16
C ASP A 266 19.91 -4.70 -27.05
N PRO A 267 20.07 -5.74 -27.90
CA PRO A 267 19.15 -6.88 -27.97
C PRO A 267 19.21 -7.79 -26.73
N ARG A 268 20.16 -7.59 -25.81
CA ARG A 268 20.26 -8.33 -24.55
C ARG A 268 19.32 -7.80 -23.48
N PHE A 269 18.66 -6.66 -23.71
CA PHE A 269 17.82 -6.01 -22.70
C PHE A 269 16.38 -5.80 -23.18
N PHE A 270 15.46 -5.81 -22.22
CA PHE A 270 14.18 -5.13 -22.38
C PHE A 270 14.16 -3.87 -21.51
N TYR A 271 13.65 -2.78 -22.06
CA TYR A 271 13.67 -1.47 -21.43
C TYR A 271 12.28 -1.15 -20.86
N ASN A 272 12.10 -1.42 -19.58
CA ASN A 272 10.85 -1.16 -18.87
C ASN A 272 10.96 0.02 -17.89
N LEU A 273 9.80 0.45 -17.41
CA LEU A 273 9.62 1.52 -16.44
C LEU A 273 9.10 0.94 -15.12
N PHE A 274 9.64 1.38 -13.99
CA PHE A 274 9.10 1.10 -12.67
C PHE A 274 8.97 2.40 -11.89
N LEU A 275 7.73 2.89 -11.75
CA LEU A 275 7.46 4.23 -11.25
C LEU A 275 6.30 4.23 -10.23
N CYS A 276 6.49 4.99 -9.17
CA CYS A 276 5.46 5.32 -8.18
C CYS A 276 5.23 6.83 -8.19
N GLN A 277 3.97 7.26 -8.33
CA GLN A 277 3.59 8.66 -8.21
C GLN A 277 2.73 8.85 -6.95
N TYR A 278 3.15 9.77 -6.08
CA TYR A 278 2.42 10.22 -4.91
C TYR A 278 1.79 11.57 -5.19
N GLY A 279 0.49 11.69 -4.93
CA GLY A 279 -0.27 12.91 -5.17
C GLY A 279 -0.52 13.19 -6.64
N VAL A 280 -1.01 14.39 -6.91
CA VAL A 280 -1.35 14.90 -8.24
C VAL A 280 -0.80 16.31 -8.44
N GLU A 281 -0.46 16.67 -9.66
CA GLU A 281 0.00 18.02 -10.01
C GLU A 281 -1.14 19.04 -9.91
N ASP A 282 -2.29 18.69 -10.50
CA ASP A 282 -3.49 19.53 -10.53
C ASP A 282 -4.75 18.67 -10.34
N ASN A 283 -5.44 18.88 -9.22
CA ASN A 283 -6.65 18.16 -8.82
C ASN A 283 -7.85 18.39 -9.77
N LEU A 284 -7.87 19.47 -10.55
CA LEU A 284 -8.98 19.80 -11.46
C LEU A 284 -8.89 19.03 -12.77
N THR A 285 -7.67 18.83 -13.27
CA THR A 285 -7.40 18.22 -14.59
C THR A 285 -7.02 16.76 -14.48
N TYR A 286 -6.57 16.29 -13.31
CA TYR A 286 -6.03 14.94 -13.11
C TYR A 286 -6.87 13.80 -13.69
N THR A 287 -8.19 13.80 -13.50
CA THR A 287 -9.04 12.73 -14.04
C THR A 287 -9.04 12.70 -15.57
N ASN A 288 -9.05 13.88 -16.21
CA ASN A 288 -8.95 13.99 -17.67
C ASN A 288 -7.56 13.61 -18.16
N ASP A 289 -6.51 14.02 -17.44
CA ASP A 289 -5.13 13.70 -17.77
C ASP A 289 -4.87 12.20 -17.71
N LEU A 290 -5.39 11.50 -16.68
CA LEU A 290 -5.33 10.04 -16.59
C LEU A 290 -6.07 9.34 -17.73
N PHE A 291 -7.23 9.85 -18.13
CA PHE A 291 -7.98 9.29 -19.26
C PHE A 291 -7.22 9.52 -20.58
N ALA A 292 -6.68 10.72 -20.81
CA ALA A 292 -5.87 11.05 -21.97
C ALA A 292 -4.58 10.20 -22.02
N PHE A 293 -3.95 9.99 -20.87
CA PHE A 293 -2.80 9.09 -20.69
C PHE A 293 -3.15 7.65 -21.08
N TYR A 294 -4.28 7.13 -20.58
CA TYR A 294 -4.77 5.79 -20.93
C TYR A 294 -5.05 5.63 -22.42
N GLN A 295 -5.70 6.63 -23.05
CA GLN A 295 -5.94 6.64 -24.49
C GLN A 295 -4.63 6.69 -25.29
N SER A 296 -3.64 7.44 -24.82
CA SER A 296 -2.32 7.54 -25.47
C SER A 296 -1.55 6.22 -25.41
N LEU A 297 -1.62 5.50 -24.30
CA LEU A 297 -1.05 4.15 -24.21
C LEU A 297 -1.76 3.17 -25.17
N LYS A 298 -3.10 3.27 -25.25
CA LYS A 298 -3.92 2.39 -26.10
C LYS A 298 -3.69 2.67 -27.59
N SER A 299 -3.60 3.93 -28.00
CA SER A 299 -3.30 4.33 -29.37
C SER A 299 -1.88 3.95 -29.79
N GLY A 300 -0.94 3.93 -28.84
CA GLY A 300 0.41 3.39 -29.01
C GLY A 300 0.50 1.86 -29.11
N GLY A 301 -0.64 1.15 -29.12
CA GLY A 301 -0.69 -0.32 -29.23
C GLY A 301 -0.19 -1.06 -28.00
N ARG A 302 -0.09 -0.38 -26.84
CA ARG A 302 0.37 -1.00 -25.59
C ARG A 302 -0.72 -1.89 -25.02
N ARG A 303 -0.32 -3.02 -24.43
CA ARG A 303 -1.21 -3.89 -23.65
C ARG A 303 -1.27 -3.38 -22.23
N ILE A 304 -2.46 -3.01 -21.75
CA ILE A 304 -2.64 -2.31 -20.47
C ILE A 304 -3.53 -3.15 -19.56
N CYS A 305 -3.02 -3.48 -18.38
CA CYS A 305 -3.77 -4.10 -17.29
C CYS A 305 -3.92 -3.07 -16.16
N VAL A 306 -5.16 -2.76 -15.78
CA VAL A 306 -5.47 -1.77 -14.73
C VAL A 306 -6.06 -2.48 -13.52
N VAL A 307 -5.49 -2.25 -12.34
CA VAL A 307 -5.95 -2.77 -11.05
C VAL A 307 -6.20 -1.60 -10.11
N ASN A 308 -7.39 -1.57 -9.49
CA ASN A 308 -7.73 -0.53 -8.50
C ASN A 308 -7.52 -1.11 -7.09
N GLY A 309 -6.67 -0.47 -6.30
CA GLY A 309 -6.21 -0.94 -4.99
C GLY A 309 -5.24 -2.13 -5.07
N ASP A 310 -5.04 -2.82 -3.94
CA ASP A 310 -4.27 -4.06 -3.89
C ASP A 310 -4.90 -5.15 -4.78
N PRO A 311 -4.09 -5.99 -5.45
CA PRO A 311 -4.59 -7.16 -6.17
C PRO A 311 -5.48 -8.03 -5.26
N ALA A 312 -6.68 -8.36 -5.74
CA ALA A 312 -7.62 -9.16 -4.96
C ALA A 312 -6.98 -10.48 -4.50
N PRO A 313 -7.15 -10.90 -3.22
CA PRO A 313 -6.58 -12.14 -2.71
C PRO A 313 -6.91 -13.34 -3.62
N PRO A 314 -6.00 -14.31 -3.79
CA PRO A 314 -6.27 -15.54 -4.52
C PRO A 314 -7.45 -16.32 -3.91
N GLY A 315 -8.36 -16.79 -4.75
CA GLY A 315 -9.45 -17.67 -4.33
C GLY A 315 -8.97 -19.08 -3.95
N PRO A 316 -9.81 -19.89 -3.27
CA PRO A 316 -9.45 -21.26 -2.89
C PRO A 316 -9.01 -22.13 -4.07
N GLU A 317 -9.64 -21.95 -5.24
CA GLU A 317 -9.32 -22.71 -6.46
C GLU A 317 -7.94 -22.36 -7.03
N GLU A 318 -7.58 -21.07 -7.08
CA GLU A 318 -6.25 -20.62 -7.52
C GLU A 318 -5.15 -21.17 -6.60
N ILE A 319 -5.40 -21.10 -5.29
CA ILE A 319 -4.51 -21.61 -4.26
C ILE A 319 -4.32 -23.13 -4.40
N ALA A 320 -5.40 -23.88 -4.65
CA ALA A 320 -5.37 -25.32 -4.84
C ALA A 320 -4.68 -25.77 -6.14
N ALA A 321 -4.73 -24.94 -7.19
CA ALA A 321 -4.07 -25.22 -8.46
C ALA A 321 -2.52 -25.17 -8.37
N VAL A 322 -1.97 -24.47 -7.38
CA VAL A 322 -0.52 -24.42 -7.14
C VAL A 322 -0.06 -25.72 -6.47
N LYS A 323 0.75 -26.50 -7.18
CA LYS A 323 1.36 -27.73 -6.66
C LYS A 323 2.46 -27.39 -5.65
N ARG A 324 2.43 -28.06 -4.50
CA ARG A 324 3.35 -27.85 -3.38
C ARG A 324 3.94 -29.16 -2.90
N GLY A 325 5.17 -29.11 -2.42
CA GLY A 325 5.83 -30.20 -1.71
C GLY A 325 6.21 -29.78 -0.29
N ASN A 326 6.92 -30.67 0.39
CA ASN A 326 7.58 -30.37 1.66
C ASN A 326 8.96 -29.78 1.37
N TYR A 327 9.23 -28.59 1.87
CA TYR A 327 10.47 -27.86 1.60
C TYR A 327 11.28 -27.70 2.89
N ALA A 328 12.53 -28.15 2.87
CA ALA A 328 13.45 -28.01 4.01
C ALA A 328 14.24 -26.70 3.98
N SER A 329 14.30 -26.00 2.84
CA SER A 329 15.00 -24.73 2.68
C SER A 329 14.26 -23.78 1.74
N VAL A 330 14.63 -22.49 1.78
CA VAL A 330 14.11 -21.44 0.89
C VAL A 330 14.41 -21.79 -0.58
N GLU A 331 15.58 -22.35 -0.87
CA GLU A 331 15.98 -22.77 -2.22
C GLU A 331 15.11 -23.92 -2.75
N GLN A 332 14.84 -24.93 -1.93
CA GLN A 332 13.95 -26.03 -2.30
C GLN A 332 12.52 -25.53 -2.55
N LEU A 333 12.05 -24.60 -1.71
CA LEU A 333 10.75 -23.95 -1.89
C LEU A 333 10.68 -23.16 -3.18
N ALA A 334 11.66 -22.30 -3.45
CA ALA A 334 11.72 -21.46 -4.63
C ALA A 334 11.72 -22.33 -5.89
N ALA A 335 12.57 -23.36 -5.94
CA ALA A 335 12.66 -24.30 -7.05
C ALA A 335 11.37 -25.13 -7.25
N GLY A 336 10.82 -25.68 -6.17
CA GLY A 336 9.61 -26.49 -6.22
C GLY A 336 8.38 -25.69 -6.66
N LEU A 337 8.25 -24.45 -6.18
CA LEU A 337 7.16 -23.56 -6.57
C LEU A 337 7.34 -23.01 -7.99
N ALA A 338 8.56 -22.71 -8.43
CA ALA A 338 8.83 -22.24 -9.80
C ALA A 338 8.36 -23.22 -10.89
N ALA A 339 8.29 -24.53 -10.60
CA ALA A 339 7.75 -25.54 -11.51
C ALA A 339 6.25 -25.34 -11.86
N ASN A 340 5.54 -24.47 -11.14
CA ASN A 340 4.16 -24.08 -11.46
C ASN A 340 4.08 -23.00 -12.55
N ILE A 341 5.19 -22.33 -12.88
CA ILE A 341 5.23 -21.30 -13.92
C ILE A 341 5.26 -22.01 -15.28
N ARG A 342 4.17 -21.89 -16.04
CA ARG A 342 4.00 -22.54 -17.34
C ARG A 342 3.55 -21.52 -18.37
N TYR A 343 4.41 -21.27 -19.35
CA TYR A 343 4.10 -20.40 -20.48
C TYR A 343 4.65 -21.03 -21.77
N PRO A 344 3.99 -22.10 -22.29
CA PRO A 344 4.52 -22.90 -23.39
C PRO A 344 4.58 -22.12 -24.72
N ALA A 345 3.78 -21.06 -24.87
CA ALA A 345 3.75 -20.23 -26.08
C ALA A 345 5.06 -19.47 -26.33
N ASN A 346 5.85 -19.19 -25.28
CA ASN A 346 7.15 -18.53 -25.42
C ASN A 346 8.13 -18.97 -24.32
N VAL A 347 9.12 -19.78 -24.71
CA VAL A 347 10.13 -20.35 -23.79
C VAL A 347 10.99 -19.26 -23.15
N GLU A 348 11.29 -18.19 -23.88
CA GLU A 348 12.10 -17.09 -23.37
C GLU A 348 11.37 -16.31 -22.26
N LEU A 349 10.08 -16.01 -22.49
CA LEU A 349 9.25 -15.38 -21.45
C LEU A 349 9.08 -16.30 -20.23
N GLN A 350 8.92 -17.61 -20.42
CA GLN A 350 8.88 -18.56 -19.30
C GLN A 350 10.18 -18.51 -18.48
N ARG A 351 11.35 -18.45 -19.13
CA ARG A 351 12.65 -18.32 -18.44
C ARG A 351 12.75 -17.01 -17.67
N LEU A 352 12.28 -15.90 -18.24
CA LEU A 352 12.21 -14.60 -17.56
C LEU A 352 11.32 -14.68 -16.31
N MET A 353 10.12 -15.23 -16.42
CA MET A 353 9.19 -15.42 -15.29
C MET A 353 9.80 -16.29 -14.19
N THR A 354 10.40 -17.43 -14.57
CA THR A 354 11.05 -18.33 -13.62
C THR A 354 12.22 -17.66 -12.92
N LYS A 355 13.11 -16.97 -13.65
CA LYS A 355 14.23 -16.25 -13.06
C LYS A 355 13.77 -15.13 -12.13
N ALA A 356 12.85 -14.28 -12.57
CA ALA A 356 12.32 -13.18 -11.77
C ALA A 356 11.66 -13.67 -10.48
N PHE A 357 10.89 -14.76 -10.55
CA PHE A 357 10.27 -15.38 -9.39
C PHE A 357 11.30 -15.95 -8.41
N LEU A 358 12.25 -16.73 -8.90
CA LEU A 358 13.31 -17.32 -8.07
C LEU A 358 14.16 -16.24 -7.38
N ASP A 359 14.58 -15.22 -8.12
CA ASP A 359 15.36 -14.10 -7.58
C ASP A 359 14.62 -13.41 -6.44
N LEU A 360 13.34 -13.07 -6.67
CA LEU A 360 12.51 -12.37 -5.69
C LEU A 360 12.22 -13.23 -4.44
N VAL A 361 11.88 -14.52 -4.61
CA VAL A 361 11.56 -15.41 -3.48
C VAL A 361 12.79 -15.66 -2.62
N LEU A 362 13.97 -15.82 -3.24
CA LEU A 362 15.22 -16.01 -2.51
C LEU A 362 15.63 -14.73 -1.75
N GLU A 363 15.49 -13.55 -2.38
CA GLU A 363 15.72 -12.26 -1.72
C GLU A 363 14.77 -12.06 -0.53
N GLU A 364 13.49 -12.40 -0.69
CA GLU A 364 12.49 -12.28 0.37
C GLU A 364 12.71 -13.31 1.50
N GLY A 365 13.30 -14.47 1.19
CA GLY A 365 13.71 -15.46 2.17
C GLY A 365 14.76 -14.94 3.16
N GLU A 366 15.71 -14.14 2.67
CA GLU A 366 16.71 -13.46 3.50
C GLU A 366 16.04 -12.42 4.43
N ARG A 367 15.05 -11.67 3.93
CA ARG A 367 14.27 -10.69 4.72
C ARG A 367 13.36 -11.35 5.77
N CYS A 368 12.81 -12.52 5.47
CA CYS A 368 11.95 -13.28 6.38
C CYS A 368 12.70 -14.09 7.45
N GLY A 369 14.02 -13.91 7.58
CA GLY A 369 14.84 -14.67 8.53
C GLY A 369 14.81 -16.19 8.30
N GLY A 370 14.57 -16.62 7.05
CA GLY A 370 14.52 -18.05 6.67
C GLY A 370 13.22 -18.78 7.01
N SER A 371 12.15 -18.09 7.43
CA SER A 371 10.85 -18.76 7.70
C SER A 371 10.20 -19.30 6.42
N VAL A 372 10.37 -20.59 6.16
CA VAL A 372 9.84 -21.30 4.99
C VAL A 372 8.31 -21.19 4.91
N SER A 373 7.60 -21.29 6.03
CA SER A 373 6.12 -21.26 6.08
C SER A 373 5.53 -19.90 5.67
N LYS A 374 6.07 -18.79 6.23
CA LYS A 374 5.64 -17.43 5.86
C LYS A 374 5.93 -17.14 4.38
N LEU A 375 7.12 -17.53 3.91
CA LEU A 375 7.52 -17.37 2.51
C LEU A 375 6.66 -18.21 1.56
N THR A 376 6.25 -19.42 1.96
CA THR A 376 5.36 -20.28 1.17
C THR A 376 4.07 -19.55 0.82
N SER A 377 3.43 -18.92 1.81
CA SER A 377 2.15 -18.24 1.60
C SER A 377 2.29 -17.07 0.61
N ARG A 378 3.33 -16.24 0.77
CA ARG A 378 3.64 -15.11 -0.13
C ARG A 378 3.96 -15.60 -1.55
N ALA A 379 4.82 -16.62 -1.68
CA ALA A 379 5.20 -17.17 -2.98
C ALA A 379 4.02 -17.80 -3.74
N VAL A 380 3.10 -18.47 -3.03
CA VAL A 380 1.85 -18.98 -3.61
C VAL A 380 0.98 -17.84 -4.15
N TYR A 381 0.85 -16.74 -3.39
CA TYR A 381 0.08 -15.57 -3.84
C TYR A 381 0.68 -14.97 -5.12
N LEU A 382 2.00 -14.83 -5.17
CA LEU A 382 2.71 -14.37 -6.36
C LEU A 382 2.44 -15.26 -7.58
N LEU A 383 2.44 -16.59 -7.42
CA LEU A 383 2.13 -17.51 -8.52
C LEU A 383 0.67 -17.40 -8.97
N CYS A 384 -0.27 -17.26 -8.04
CA CYS A 384 -1.68 -17.09 -8.37
C CYS A 384 -1.89 -15.80 -9.18
N TRP A 385 -1.34 -14.69 -8.71
CA TRP A 385 -1.44 -13.41 -9.41
C TRP A 385 -0.69 -13.40 -10.73
N LEU A 386 0.50 -14.01 -10.80
CA LEU A 386 1.21 -14.18 -12.07
C LEU A 386 0.35 -14.96 -13.08
N ASN A 387 -0.27 -16.06 -12.66
CA ASN A 387 -1.16 -16.85 -13.51
C ASN A 387 -2.43 -16.10 -13.93
N ARG A 388 -2.95 -15.24 -13.05
CA ARG A 388 -4.14 -14.41 -13.31
C ARG A 388 -3.84 -13.34 -14.35
N TYR A 389 -2.79 -12.54 -14.13
CA TYR A 389 -2.49 -11.37 -14.95
C TYR A 389 -1.63 -11.66 -16.19
N GLN A 390 -0.95 -12.81 -16.27
CA GLN A 390 -0.17 -13.16 -17.47
C GLN A 390 -1.00 -13.22 -18.75
N LYS A 391 -2.30 -13.55 -18.64
CA LYS A 391 -3.22 -13.66 -19.79
C LYS A 391 -3.48 -12.29 -20.42
N ASP A 392 -3.53 -11.24 -19.60
CA ASP A 392 -3.78 -9.87 -20.04
C ASP A 392 -2.48 -9.19 -20.48
N LEU A 393 -1.37 -9.47 -19.78
CA LEU A 393 -0.08 -8.84 -20.03
C LEU A 393 0.65 -9.43 -21.24
N PHE A 394 0.60 -10.74 -21.44
CA PHE A 394 1.47 -11.44 -22.38
C PHE A 394 0.77 -12.27 -23.46
N PRO A 395 -0.43 -11.96 -24.00
CA PRO A 395 -1.02 -12.76 -25.07
C PRO A 395 -0.14 -12.73 -26.33
N ASP A 396 0.38 -13.85 -26.83
CA ASP A 396 1.27 -13.90 -28.02
C ASP A 396 2.50 -12.96 -27.95
N TRP A 397 3.09 -12.80 -26.76
CA TRP A 397 4.21 -11.88 -26.54
C TRP A 397 5.44 -12.17 -27.42
N LYS A 398 6.04 -11.10 -27.98
CA LYS A 398 7.29 -11.12 -28.74
C LYS A 398 8.22 -10.01 -28.29
N ALA A 399 9.52 -10.30 -28.15
CA ALA A 399 10.50 -9.24 -27.90
C ALA A 399 10.57 -8.26 -29.10
N PRO A 400 10.66 -6.93 -28.88
CA PRO A 400 10.85 -6.22 -27.62
C PRO A 400 9.55 -5.63 -27.02
N GLU A 401 8.39 -6.28 -27.16
CA GLU A 401 7.12 -5.76 -26.59
C GLU A 401 7.20 -5.61 -25.07
N VAL A 402 6.67 -4.51 -24.54
CA VAL A 402 6.56 -4.25 -23.09
C VAL A 402 5.11 -3.90 -22.77
N ALA A 403 4.48 -4.68 -21.90
CA ALA A 403 3.12 -4.43 -21.42
C ALA A 403 3.10 -3.29 -20.38
N VAL A 404 1.92 -2.88 -19.92
CA VAL A 404 1.75 -1.88 -18.85
C VAL A 404 0.86 -2.48 -17.78
N PHE A 405 1.34 -2.50 -16.55
CA PHE A 405 0.56 -2.84 -15.36
C PHE A 405 0.41 -1.59 -14.50
N LEU A 406 -0.82 -1.12 -14.36
CA LEU A 406 -1.17 0.09 -13.63
C LEU A 406 -1.96 -0.28 -12.38
N GLN A 407 -1.38 -0.06 -11.22
CA GLN A 407 -2.08 -0.11 -9.94
C GLN A 407 -2.48 1.31 -9.51
N PHE A 408 -3.76 1.52 -9.27
CA PHE A 408 -4.33 2.81 -8.91
C PHE A 408 -4.92 2.79 -7.50
N GLY A 409 -4.47 3.69 -6.63
CA GLY A 409 -4.86 3.76 -5.22
C GLY A 409 -4.00 2.88 -4.30
N LYS A 410 -4.45 2.69 -3.06
CA LYS A 410 -3.73 2.03 -1.97
C LYS A 410 -2.96 0.76 -2.38
N CYS A 411 -1.68 0.70 -1.98
CA CYS A 411 -0.86 -0.52 -1.97
C CYS A 411 -0.52 -0.88 -0.51
N ALA A 412 -1.50 -1.42 0.21
CA ALA A 412 -1.39 -1.68 1.65
C ALA A 412 -0.64 -2.97 1.96
N SER A 413 -0.67 -3.94 1.04
CA SER A 413 -0.19 -5.28 1.32
C SER A 413 1.29 -5.45 0.96
N ASP A 414 2.09 -5.98 1.89
CA ASP A 414 3.48 -6.40 1.62
C ASP A 414 3.56 -7.35 0.42
N THR A 415 2.55 -8.21 0.25
CA THR A 415 2.52 -9.18 -0.84
C THR A 415 2.21 -8.50 -2.17
N GLY A 416 1.33 -7.49 -2.20
CA GLY A 416 1.09 -6.65 -3.38
C GLY A 416 2.34 -5.89 -3.80
N ALA A 417 3.05 -5.29 -2.85
CA ALA A 417 4.35 -4.67 -3.11
C ALA A 417 5.37 -5.66 -3.69
N LEU A 418 5.44 -6.89 -3.17
CA LEU A 418 6.27 -7.96 -3.74
C LEU A 418 5.84 -8.32 -5.17
N PHE A 419 4.55 -8.31 -5.48
CA PHE A 419 4.05 -8.58 -6.82
C PHE A 419 4.45 -7.50 -7.83
N LEU A 420 4.38 -6.22 -7.47
CA LEU A 420 4.87 -5.13 -8.31
C LEU A 420 6.38 -5.28 -8.60
N ARG A 421 7.17 -5.68 -7.59
CA ARG A 421 8.61 -5.98 -7.75
C ARG A 421 8.87 -7.22 -8.60
N LEU A 422 7.95 -8.17 -8.67
CA LEU A 422 8.04 -9.31 -9.60
C LEU A 422 7.83 -8.83 -11.03
N LEU A 423 6.77 -8.05 -11.27
CA LEU A 423 6.43 -7.51 -12.60
C LEU A 423 7.50 -6.56 -13.13
N ALA A 424 8.15 -5.77 -12.27
CA ALA A 424 9.24 -4.88 -12.67
C ALA A 424 10.48 -5.64 -13.21
N ARG A 425 10.60 -6.95 -12.94
CA ARG A 425 11.65 -7.81 -13.49
C ARG A 425 11.23 -8.54 -14.78
N LEU A 426 10.06 -8.23 -15.31
CA LEU A 426 9.49 -8.77 -16.54
C LEU A 426 9.32 -7.63 -17.57
N PRO A 427 9.03 -7.93 -18.86
CA PRO A 427 8.81 -6.89 -19.87
C PRO A 427 7.46 -6.19 -19.68
N VAL A 428 7.35 -5.46 -18.57
CA VAL A 428 6.17 -4.73 -18.10
C VAL A 428 6.61 -3.39 -17.52
N ASP A 429 5.99 -2.30 -17.99
CA ASP A 429 6.01 -1.01 -17.32
C ASP A 429 5.07 -1.09 -16.11
N VAL A 430 5.61 -0.95 -14.91
CA VAL A 430 4.86 -1.03 -13.65
C VAL A 430 4.67 0.38 -13.10
N LEU A 431 3.40 0.80 -13.02
CA LEU A 431 2.99 2.12 -12.56
C LEU A 431 2.13 1.98 -11.31
N LEU A 432 2.55 2.59 -10.20
CA LEU A 432 1.74 2.74 -8.99
C LEU A 432 1.33 4.21 -8.85
N LEU A 433 0.04 4.51 -8.92
CA LEU A 433 -0.50 5.86 -8.82
C LEU A 433 -1.28 6.01 -7.52
N LEU A 434 -0.79 6.85 -6.61
CA LEU A 434 -1.35 7.11 -5.28
C LEU A 434 -1.81 8.57 -5.20
N PRO A 435 -2.98 8.91 -5.77
CA PRO A 435 -3.45 10.30 -5.79
C PRO A 435 -3.80 10.83 -4.40
N ASN A 436 -4.16 9.96 -3.46
CA ASN A 436 -4.49 10.32 -2.09
C ASN A 436 -3.24 10.23 -1.20
N LEU A 437 -2.69 11.38 -0.81
CA LEU A 437 -1.50 11.45 0.06
C LEU A 437 -1.74 10.90 1.48
N ASN A 438 -3.00 10.68 1.87
CA ASN A 438 -3.34 10.02 3.14
C ASN A 438 -3.24 8.49 3.06
N GLU A 439 -3.06 7.92 1.87
CA GLU A 439 -2.86 6.48 1.68
C GLU A 439 -1.37 6.16 1.59
N GLY A 440 -0.88 5.34 2.51
CA GLY A 440 0.50 4.87 2.49
C GLY A 440 0.75 3.76 1.44
N SER A 441 2.00 3.64 1.01
CA SER A 441 2.50 2.56 0.17
C SER A 441 3.45 1.66 0.95
N ALA A 442 3.26 0.34 0.86
CA ALA A 442 4.25 -0.63 1.34
C ALA A 442 5.39 -0.87 0.33
N LEU A 443 5.35 -0.23 -0.85
CA LEU A 443 6.30 -0.45 -1.92
C LEU A 443 7.62 0.29 -1.68
N HIS A 444 8.69 -0.48 -1.47
CA HIS A 444 10.06 0.02 -1.46
C HIS A 444 10.96 -0.87 -2.31
N ALA A 445 11.66 -0.26 -3.28
CA ALA A 445 12.66 -0.94 -4.09
C ALA A 445 13.76 0.05 -4.52
N PRO A 446 15.03 -0.38 -4.60
CA PRO A 446 16.14 0.49 -4.98
C PRO A 446 16.01 1.05 -6.41
N ASP A 447 15.37 0.28 -7.30
CA ASP A 447 15.22 0.66 -8.71
C ASP A 447 13.90 1.41 -8.97
N LEU A 448 13.13 1.78 -7.94
CA LEU A 448 11.85 2.47 -8.08
C LEU A 448 12.07 3.98 -8.33
N LEU A 449 11.50 4.52 -9.40
CA LEU A 449 11.41 5.97 -9.58
C LEU A 449 10.21 6.51 -8.80
N GLU A 450 10.44 7.50 -7.95
CA GLU A 450 9.39 8.17 -7.20
C GLU A 450 9.14 9.57 -7.75
N VAL A 451 7.86 9.89 -7.95
CA VAL A 451 7.37 11.22 -8.34
C VAL A 451 6.49 11.71 -7.21
N HIS A 452 6.80 12.88 -6.66
CA HIS A 452 6.05 13.49 -5.56
C HIS A 452 5.40 14.78 -6.03
N CYS A 453 4.07 14.78 -6.10
CA CYS A 453 3.27 15.90 -6.53
C CYS A 453 2.63 16.60 -5.31
N PRO A 454 2.34 17.92 -5.40
CA PRO A 454 1.99 18.73 -4.23
C PRO A 454 0.54 18.53 -3.73
N GLN A 455 -0.39 18.07 -4.58
CA GLN A 455 -1.80 18.00 -4.24
C GLN A 455 -2.27 16.56 -3.98
N SER A 456 -3.41 16.41 -3.31
CA SER A 456 -4.02 15.11 -2.99
C SER A 456 -5.46 15.06 -3.49
N VAL A 457 -5.85 13.96 -4.12
CA VAL A 457 -7.21 13.72 -4.61
C VAL A 457 -7.70 12.35 -4.14
N VAL A 458 -8.92 12.30 -3.64
CA VAL A 458 -9.62 11.04 -3.33
C VAL A 458 -10.33 10.58 -4.59
N LEU A 459 -9.82 9.52 -5.22
CA LEU A 459 -10.44 8.89 -6.38
C LEU A 459 -10.39 7.37 -6.20
N ASP A 460 -11.55 6.71 -6.25
CA ASP A 460 -11.66 5.29 -5.93
C ASP A 460 -11.21 4.37 -7.07
N ARG A 461 -11.22 4.87 -8.32
CA ARG A 461 -10.97 4.07 -9.52
C ARG A 461 -10.27 4.88 -10.61
N PHE A 462 -9.42 4.19 -11.36
CA PHE A 462 -8.79 4.71 -12.55
C PHE A 462 -9.81 4.90 -13.69
N PRO A 463 -9.86 6.07 -14.36
CA PRO A 463 -10.84 6.36 -15.39
C PRO A 463 -10.49 5.66 -16.71
N VAL A 464 -11.16 4.55 -17.01
CA VAL A 464 -11.00 3.82 -18.28
C VAL A 464 -12.05 4.21 -19.33
N ASP A 465 -13.16 4.81 -18.90
CA ASP A 465 -14.27 5.27 -19.75
C ASP A 465 -14.48 6.78 -19.65
N GLN A 466 -14.89 7.40 -20.76
CA GLN A 466 -15.15 8.85 -20.82
C GLN A 466 -16.26 9.31 -19.85
N ASN A 467 -17.21 8.43 -19.53
CA ASN A 467 -18.26 8.69 -18.54
C ASN A 467 -17.78 8.65 -17.08
N GLN A 468 -16.61 8.04 -16.82
CA GLN A 468 -15.95 8.02 -15.51
C GLN A 468 -15.04 9.24 -15.31
N ALA A 469 -14.60 9.87 -16.40
CA ALA A 469 -13.91 11.17 -16.40
C ALA A 469 -14.90 12.34 -16.21
N ARG A 470 -15.80 12.24 -15.22
CA ARG A 470 -16.69 13.35 -14.87
C ARG A 470 -15.86 14.46 -14.22
N VAL A 471 -15.72 15.55 -14.96
CA VAL A 471 -15.13 16.81 -14.51
C VAL A 471 -15.90 17.32 -13.29
N THR A 472 -15.22 17.43 -12.14
CA THR A 472 -15.70 18.30 -11.06
C THR A 472 -15.18 19.69 -11.37
N THR A 473 -16.06 20.68 -11.40
CA THR A 473 -15.67 22.06 -11.72
C THR A 473 -14.95 22.67 -10.53
N ALA A 474 -14.07 23.66 -10.77
CA ALA A 474 -13.43 24.43 -9.72
C ALA A 474 -14.46 25.05 -8.75
N ALA A 475 -15.65 25.39 -9.24
CA ALA A 475 -16.78 25.84 -8.41
C ALA A 475 -17.31 24.73 -7.48
N TYR A 476 -17.44 23.49 -7.96
CA TYR A 476 -17.89 22.34 -7.15
C TYR A 476 -16.86 21.94 -6.07
N GLN A 477 -15.56 22.05 -6.38
CA GLN A 477 -14.51 21.81 -5.40
C GLN A 477 -14.38 22.97 -4.40
N ALA A 478 -14.49 24.22 -4.86
CA ALA A 478 -14.57 25.37 -3.96
C ALA A 478 -15.78 25.28 -3.03
N GLU A 479 -16.95 24.84 -3.53
CA GLU A 479 -18.13 24.53 -2.71
C GLU A 479 -17.83 23.42 -1.70
N ARG A 480 -17.13 22.35 -2.08
CA ARG A 480 -16.74 21.27 -1.14
C ARG A 480 -15.68 21.65 -0.12
N ASP A 481 -14.71 22.49 -0.48
CA ASP A 481 -13.66 22.97 0.42
C ASP A 481 -14.22 24.01 1.39
N LEU A 482 -15.07 24.94 0.91
CA LEU A 482 -15.87 25.80 1.78
C LEU A 482 -16.76 24.97 2.68
N ASP A 483 -17.45 23.95 2.14
CA ASP A 483 -18.31 23.09 2.93
C ASP A 483 -17.53 22.34 4.02
N ARG A 484 -16.33 21.85 3.72
CA ARG A 484 -15.54 21.09 4.70
C ARG A 484 -15.05 21.99 5.83
N LEU A 485 -14.63 23.21 5.50
CA LEU A 485 -14.25 24.23 6.47
C LEU A 485 -15.44 24.79 7.25
N MET A 486 -16.62 24.88 6.63
CA MET A 486 -17.81 25.49 7.26
C MET A 486 -18.67 24.52 8.06
N TYR A 487 -18.68 23.22 7.77
CA TYR A 487 -19.61 22.25 8.38
C TYR A 487 -18.96 21.25 9.37
N GLN A 488 -17.63 21.27 9.57
CA GLN A 488 -16.98 20.52 10.66
C GLN A 488 -16.94 21.35 11.95
N ASP A 489 -17.59 20.86 13.01
CA ASP A 489 -17.56 21.40 14.39
C ASP A 489 -18.08 22.84 14.61
N THR A 490 -18.79 23.42 13.64
CA THR A 490 -19.33 24.81 13.72
C THR A 490 -20.81 24.90 14.10
N GLY A 491 -21.54 23.77 14.20
CA GLY A 491 -22.99 23.76 14.39
C GLY A 491 -23.81 24.16 13.14
N LEU A 492 -23.15 24.31 11.99
CA LEU A 492 -23.81 24.45 10.69
C LEU A 492 -24.04 23.04 10.11
N TYR A 493 -25.18 22.84 9.44
CA TYR A 493 -25.52 21.57 8.80
C TYR A 493 -25.86 21.78 7.32
N ARG A 494 -25.48 20.82 6.48
CA ARG A 494 -25.84 20.80 5.05
C ARG A 494 -27.32 20.47 4.89
N ASN A 495 -27.90 20.91 3.76
CA ASN A 495 -29.24 20.50 3.38
C ASN A 495 -29.31 18.98 3.25
N GLN A 496 -30.26 18.35 3.95
CA GLN A 496 -30.50 16.90 3.96
C GLN A 496 -29.24 16.09 4.29
N GLN A 497 -28.39 16.62 5.18
CA GLN A 497 -27.15 15.96 5.61
C GLN A 497 -27.39 14.58 6.23
N TYR A 498 -28.54 14.39 6.88
CA TYR A 498 -28.82 13.20 7.69
C TYR A 498 -29.94 12.37 7.09
N ALA A 499 -29.67 11.06 6.98
CA ALA A 499 -30.59 10.07 6.45
C ALA A 499 -31.50 9.46 7.52
N LYS A 500 -31.08 9.51 8.80
CA LYS A 500 -31.80 8.92 9.93
C LYS A 500 -32.05 9.94 11.02
N ALA A 501 -33.20 9.80 11.67
CA ALA A 501 -33.55 10.62 12.81
C ALA A 501 -34.28 9.83 13.90
N SER A 502 -34.05 10.18 15.16
CA SER A 502 -34.81 9.71 16.33
C SER A 502 -35.55 10.89 16.95
N THR A 503 -36.81 10.72 17.35
CA THR A 503 -37.63 11.81 17.90
C THR A 503 -37.61 11.77 19.42
N VAL A 504 -37.45 12.94 20.04
CA VAL A 504 -37.65 13.16 21.47
C VAL A 504 -38.77 14.18 21.66
N LEU A 505 -39.72 13.88 22.55
CA LEU A 505 -40.82 14.80 22.84
C LEU A 505 -40.33 15.89 23.79
N LEU A 506 -40.56 17.15 23.42
CA LEU A 506 -40.26 18.29 24.27
C LEU A 506 -41.34 18.46 25.35
N GLN A 507 -40.89 18.74 26.57
CA GLN A 507 -41.74 19.27 27.63
C GLN A 507 -41.68 20.80 27.54
N THR A 508 -42.76 21.43 27.08
CA THR A 508 -42.83 22.87 26.82
C THR A 508 -44.01 23.50 27.55
N MET A 509 -43.94 24.78 27.91
CA MET A 509 -45.08 25.55 28.39
C MET A 509 -45.90 26.12 27.22
N TYR A 510 -47.16 26.51 27.47
CA TYR A 510 -48.04 27.07 26.43
C TYR A 510 -47.43 28.31 25.75
N GLU A 511 -46.80 29.19 26.54
CA GLU A 511 -46.16 30.42 26.06
C GLU A 511 -44.93 30.17 25.18
N GLU A 512 -44.27 29.00 25.32
CA GLU A 512 -43.10 28.64 24.52
C GLU A 512 -43.46 28.06 23.16
N ILE A 513 -44.70 27.55 23.00
CA ILE A 513 -45.14 26.89 21.78
C ILE A 513 -44.93 27.80 20.55
N PRO A 514 -45.39 29.06 20.50
CA PRO A 514 -45.21 29.89 19.31
C PRO A 514 -43.74 30.16 18.96
N ILE A 515 -42.87 30.24 19.98
CA ILE A 515 -41.43 30.49 19.81
C ILE A 515 -40.78 29.26 19.18
N LEU A 516 -40.99 28.09 19.78
CA LEU A 516 -40.39 26.84 19.32
C LEU A 516 -41.00 26.37 17.99
N TRP A 517 -42.29 26.66 17.74
CA TRP A 517 -43.01 26.28 16.52
C TRP A 517 -42.35 26.84 15.27
N ASP A 518 -41.94 28.12 15.30
CA ASP A 518 -41.25 28.75 14.17
C ASP A 518 -39.73 28.46 14.14
N GLN A 519 -39.15 28.00 15.24
CA GLN A 519 -37.73 27.73 15.34
C GLN A 519 -37.30 26.45 14.59
N GLU A 520 -36.17 26.51 13.87
CA GLU A 520 -35.56 25.32 13.27
C GLU A 520 -35.11 24.31 14.33
N LEU A 521 -35.23 23.02 14.02
CA LEU A 521 -34.93 21.93 14.95
C LEU A 521 -33.51 22.02 15.53
N LYS A 522 -32.51 22.43 14.73
CA LYS A 522 -31.11 22.54 15.17
C LYS A 522 -30.87 23.55 16.29
N TYR A 523 -31.79 24.49 16.49
CA TYR A 523 -31.71 25.50 17.55
C TYR A 523 -32.59 25.18 18.76
N ARG A 524 -33.40 24.11 18.68
CA ARG A 524 -34.27 23.70 19.77
C ARG A 524 -33.46 22.93 20.84
N PRO A 525 -33.89 22.99 22.11
CA PRO A 525 -33.25 22.22 23.17
C PRO A 525 -33.30 20.71 22.86
N SER A 526 -32.27 19.98 23.29
CA SER A 526 -32.12 18.53 23.09
C SER A 526 -31.90 18.07 21.63
N PHE A 527 -31.72 19.00 20.69
CA PHE A 527 -31.19 18.64 19.38
C PHE A 527 -29.76 18.14 19.51
N SER A 528 -29.45 17.03 18.84
CA SER A 528 -28.10 16.50 18.76
C SER A 528 -27.91 15.72 17.47
N ALA A 529 -26.69 15.73 16.94
CA ALA A 529 -26.30 14.91 15.81
C ALA A 529 -25.12 14.02 16.24
N ALA A 530 -25.30 12.70 16.15
CA ALA A 530 -24.28 11.73 16.51
C ALA A 530 -24.17 10.66 15.41
N GLY A 531 -23.01 10.59 14.76
CA GLY A 531 -22.81 9.70 13.62
C GLY A 531 -23.73 10.06 12.45
N ASP A 532 -24.53 9.08 12.00
CA ASP A 532 -25.48 9.21 10.88
C ASP A 532 -26.92 9.56 11.32
N THR A 533 -27.15 9.74 12.63
CA THR A 533 -28.49 9.88 13.22
C THR A 533 -28.63 11.20 13.98
N VAL A 534 -29.77 11.87 13.78
CA VAL A 534 -30.13 13.13 14.47
C VAL A 534 -31.23 12.91 15.49
N THR A 535 -31.11 13.52 16.66
CA THR A 535 -32.19 13.60 17.65
C THR A 535 -33.05 14.84 17.37
N LEU A 536 -34.32 14.62 17.03
CA LEU A 536 -35.31 15.62 16.68
C LEU A 536 -36.17 15.98 17.89
N PRO A 537 -36.07 17.21 18.43
CA PRO A 537 -36.95 17.69 19.48
C PRO A 537 -38.30 18.13 18.90
N VAL A 538 -39.34 17.34 19.18
CA VAL A 538 -40.69 17.47 18.62
C VAL A 538 -41.68 17.93 19.68
N ILE A 539 -42.57 18.84 19.31
CA ILE A 539 -43.69 19.28 20.16
C ILE A 539 -44.87 18.36 19.92
N CYS A 540 -45.44 17.77 20.97
CA CYS A 540 -46.70 17.03 20.88
C CYS A 540 -47.57 17.40 22.09
N GLN A 541 -48.50 18.34 21.91
CA GLN A 541 -49.30 18.88 23.01
C GLN A 541 -50.80 18.93 22.73
N LYS A 542 -51.58 18.75 23.80
CA LYS A 542 -53.02 19.02 23.87
C LYS A 542 -53.23 20.27 24.69
N ILE A 543 -53.86 21.27 24.09
CA ILE A 543 -54.17 22.57 24.67
C ILE A 543 -55.66 22.60 24.98
N CYS A 544 -55.99 22.63 26.26
CA CYS A 544 -57.35 22.60 26.78
C CYS A 544 -57.78 24.01 27.22
N GLY A 545 -58.96 24.42 26.79
CA GLY A 545 -59.53 25.73 27.14
C GLY A 545 -59.03 26.90 26.30
N VAL A 546 -59.57 28.07 26.60
CA VAL A 546 -59.33 29.34 25.91
C VAL A 546 -58.93 30.39 26.94
N LYS A 547 -57.74 30.96 26.76
CA LYS A 547 -57.18 31.97 27.66
C LYS A 547 -58.13 33.18 27.75
N ASP A 548 -58.45 33.56 28.98
CA ASP A 548 -59.37 34.66 29.34
C ASP A 548 -60.76 34.59 28.66
N GLY A 549 -61.18 33.40 28.21
CA GLY A 549 -62.42 33.21 27.44
C GLY A 549 -62.47 33.94 26.09
N ASN A 550 -61.34 34.48 25.60
CA ASN A 550 -61.30 35.33 24.41
C ASN A 550 -61.20 34.50 23.11
N ALA A 551 -62.35 34.09 22.59
CA ALA A 551 -62.44 33.31 21.35
C ALA A 551 -61.79 34.00 20.13
N SER A 552 -61.90 35.33 20.01
CA SER A 552 -61.31 36.08 18.89
C SER A 552 -59.78 35.99 18.90
N GLN A 553 -59.17 36.20 20.08
CA GLN A 553 -57.73 36.10 20.24
C GLN A 553 -57.23 34.66 20.05
N TYR A 554 -57.98 33.68 20.56
CA TYR A 554 -57.68 32.26 20.38
C TYR A 554 -57.53 31.86 18.90
N TRP A 555 -58.48 32.29 18.05
CA TRP A 555 -58.40 32.02 16.61
C TRP A 555 -57.26 32.77 15.93
N LEU A 556 -56.94 33.99 16.38
CA LEU A 556 -55.77 34.74 15.91
C LEU A 556 -54.47 34.05 16.27
N ASP A 557 -54.36 33.49 17.47
CA ASP A 557 -53.15 32.79 17.92
C ASP A 557 -52.97 31.46 17.16
N ILE A 558 -54.05 30.70 16.94
CA ILE A 558 -54.00 29.51 16.07
C ILE A 558 -53.59 29.91 14.65
N LYS A 559 -54.14 31.01 14.09
CA LYS A 559 -53.79 31.49 12.75
C LYS A 559 -52.30 31.76 12.60
N LYS A 560 -51.66 32.33 13.62
CA LYS A 560 -50.20 32.60 13.62
C LYS A 560 -49.36 31.33 13.55
N LEU A 561 -49.87 30.19 14.01
CA LEU A 561 -49.21 28.88 13.94
C LEU A 561 -49.42 28.16 12.58
N ILE A 562 -50.33 28.65 11.73
CA ILE A 562 -50.59 28.05 10.42
C ILE A 562 -49.54 28.56 9.43
N THR A 563 -48.64 27.67 9.02
CA THR A 563 -47.57 27.91 8.04
C THR A 563 -47.82 27.09 6.76
N PRO A 564 -47.09 27.31 5.65
CA PRO A 564 -47.22 26.49 4.44
C PRO A 564 -46.96 24.98 4.66
N ASP A 565 -46.18 24.64 5.70
CA ASP A 565 -45.87 23.25 6.06
C ASP A 565 -46.76 22.71 7.21
N THR A 566 -47.82 23.45 7.57
CA THR A 566 -48.82 23.03 8.56
C THR A 566 -50.02 22.36 7.88
N GLU A 567 -50.32 21.14 8.28
CA GLU A 567 -51.59 20.47 7.99
C GLU A 567 -52.60 20.83 9.07
N VAL A 568 -53.76 21.36 8.69
CA VAL A 568 -54.78 21.84 9.65
C VAL A 568 -56.05 21.02 9.52
N ILE A 569 -56.34 20.23 10.54
CA ILE A 569 -57.56 19.44 10.65
C ILE A 569 -58.62 20.26 11.38
N ARG A 570 -59.68 20.61 10.64
CA ARG A 570 -60.78 21.47 11.14
C ARG A 570 -62.01 20.68 11.59
N SER A 571 -62.04 19.37 11.34
CA SER A 571 -63.18 18.51 11.64
C SER A 571 -62.72 17.10 12.00
N VAL A 572 -63.36 16.51 13.00
CA VAL A 572 -63.05 15.19 13.56
C VAL A 572 -64.18 14.21 13.24
N PRO A 573 -63.89 12.98 12.78
CA PRO A 573 -62.56 12.42 12.49
C PRO A 573 -61.99 12.91 11.14
N TRP A 574 -60.66 12.87 11.00
CA TRP A 574 -59.94 13.22 9.76
C TRP A 574 -59.90 12.06 8.76
N VAL A 575 -59.59 10.86 9.26
CA VAL A 575 -59.55 9.61 8.51
C VAL A 575 -60.43 8.59 9.20
N GLN A 576 -61.21 7.82 8.43
CA GLN A 576 -62.08 6.76 8.94
C GLN A 576 -61.65 5.40 8.41
N GLY A 577 -61.91 4.34 9.18
CA GLY A 577 -61.61 2.97 8.76
C GLY A 577 -62.37 2.48 7.52
N THR A 578 -63.43 3.19 7.13
CA THR A 578 -64.19 2.97 5.89
C THR A 578 -63.57 3.61 4.65
N ASP A 579 -62.58 4.49 4.81
CA ASP A 579 -61.95 5.19 3.69
C ASP A 579 -61.18 4.20 2.79
N PRO A 580 -61.13 4.44 1.46
CA PRO A 580 -60.38 3.59 0.54
C PRO A 580 -58.89 3.53 0.91
N ASN A 581 -58.41 2.32 1.21
CA ASN A 581 -57.00 2.07 1.53
C ASN A 581 -56.46 0.90 0.69
N PRO A 582 -55.62 1.15 -0.34
CA PRO A 582 -55.11 0.10 -1.22
C PRO A 582 -54.14 -0.87 -0.54
N VAL A 583 -53.59 -0.51 0.63
CA VAL A 583 -52.66 -1.33 1.41
C VAL A 583 -53.39 -2.31 2.30
N LYS A 584 -54.59 -1.95 2.79
CA LYS A 584 -55.39 -2.70 3.78
C LYS A 584 -55.56 -4.19 3.46
N PRO A 585 -55.87 -4.62 2.21
CA PRO A 585 -56.02 -6.04 1.87
C PRO A 585 -54.74 -6.87 2.02
N TYR A 586 -53.57 -6.22 1.98
CA TYR A 586 -52.26 -6.88 1.93
C TYR A 586 -51.45 -6.73 3.22
N ALA A 587 -51.96 -5.99 4.21
CA ALA A 587 -51.23 -5.64 5.43
C ALA A 587 -50.69 -6.87 6.19
N THR A 588 -51.41 -7.99 6.17
CA THR A 588 -50.99 -9.26 6.80
C THR A 588 -49.73 -9.87 6.18
N GLN A 589 -49.45 -9.58 4.91
CA GLN A 589 -48.28 -10.09 4.19
C GLN A 589 -47.00 -9.30 4.49
N PHE A 590 -47.14 -8.11 5.08
CA PHE A 590 -46.05 -7.16 5.33
C PHE A 590 -45.41 -7.32 6.70
N LEU A 591 -45.94 -8.18 7.57
CA LEU A 591 -45.46 -8.40 8.93
C LEU A 591 -45.22 -9.88 9.18
N LYS A 592 -44.07 -10.23 9.77
CA LYS A 592 -43.79 -11.60 10.23
C LYS A 592 -43.03 -11.56 11.54
N ASN A 593 -43.53 -12.28 12.55
CA ASN A 593 -42.94 -12.35 13.89
C ASN A 593 -42.67 -10.95 14.51
N GLY A 594 -43.61 -10.02 14.33
CA GLY A 594 -43.48 -8.65 14.82
C GLY A 594 -42.52 -7.74 14.04
N ARG A 595 -41.86 -8.24 12.98
CA ARG A 595 -40.96 -7.44 12.13
C ARG A 595 -41.54 -7.18 10.74
N LEU A 596 -41.41 -5.95 10.27
CA LEU A 596 -41.81 -5.52 8.93
C LEU A 596 -40.91 -6.15 7.86
N LEU A 597 -41.54 -6.73 6.85
CA LEU A 597 -40.88 -7.29 5.68
C LEU A 597 -40.62 -6.19 4.64
N ARG A 598 -39.62 -5.33 4.91
CA ARG A 598 -39.31 -4.13 4.10
C ARG A 598 -39.19 -4.39 2.60
N SER A 599 -38.45 -5.44 2.21
CA SER A 599 -38.26 -5.80 0.81
C SER A 599 -39.59 -6.11 0.12
N ARG A 600 -40.48 -6.85 0.79
CA ARG A 600 -41.82 -7.15 0.28
C ARG A 600 -42.66 -5.90 0.14
N ILE A 601 -42.68 -5.03 1.16
CA ILE A 601 -43.40 -3.76 1.13
C ILE A 601 -42.94 -2.92 -0.07
N LYS A 602 -41.63 -2.68 -0.20
CA LYS A 602 -41.06 -1.84 -1.27
C LYS A 602 -41.29 -2.40 -2.68
N SER A 603 -41.37 -3.73 -2.83
CA SER A 603 -41.64 -4.37 -4.12
C SER A 603 -43.13 -4.45 -4.49
N HIS A 604 -44.04 -4.15 -3.55
CA HIS A 604 -45.47 -4.34 -3.75
C HIS A 604 -46.08 -3.18 -4.57
N SER A 605 -47.02 -3.49 -5.46
CA SER A 605 -47.67 -2.49 -6.33
C SER A 605 -48.47 -1.43 -5.57
N ALA A 606 -48.96 -1.77 -4.38
CA ALA A 606 -49.69 -0.86 -3.49
C ALA A 606 -48.79 0.11 -2.70
N TYR A 607 -47.45 0.03 -2.82
CA TYR A 607 -46.54 0.88 -2.06
C TYR A 607 -46.41 2.27 -2.69
N LEU A 608 -47.02 3.26 -2.03
CA LEU A 608 -47.12 4.63 -2.55
C LEU A 608 -45.84 5.46 -2.37
N TYR A 609 -44.90 5.01 -1.52
CA TYR A 609 -43.75 5.84 -1.12
C TYR A 609 -42.52 5.66 -2.02
N GLY A 610 -42.62 4.86 -3.08
CA GLY A 610 -41.54 4.70 -4.07
C GLY A 610 -41.10 6.01 -4.74
N ILE A 611 -41.93 7.06 -4.68
CA ILE A 611 -41.61 8.40 -5.18
C ILE A 611 -40.68 9.21 -4.26
N LEU A 612 -40.56 8.81 -2.98
CA LEU A 612 -39.72 9.50 -2.01
C LEU A 612 -38.26 9.08 -2.17
N ARG A 613 -37.34 9.90 -1.65
CA ARG A 613 -35.93 9.51 -1.52
C ARG A 613 -35.78 8.22 -0.73
N ALA A 614 -34.78 7.40 -1.09
CA ALA A 614 -34.56 6.09 -0.51
C ALA A 614 -34.39 6.15 1.02
N GLU A 615 -33.69 7.18 1.49
CA GLU A 615 -33.44 7.48 2.91
C GLU A 615 -34.75 7.79 3.64
N MET A 616 -35.62 8.63 3.05
CA MET A 616 -36.92 8.95 3.63
C MET A 616 -37.86 7.75 3.67
N GLN A 617 -37.79 6.87 2.66
CA GLN A 617 -38.53 5.61 2.67
C GLN A 617 -38.08 4.71 3.84
N GLU A 618 -36.78 4.57 4.06
CA GLU A 618 -36.25 3.80 5.20
C GLU A 618 -36.65 4.44 6.53
N HIS A 619 -36.54 5.77 6.68
CA HIS A 619 -36.98 6.48 7.88
C HIS A 619 -38.46 6.22 8.21
N LEU A 620 -39.36 6.32 7.23
CA LEU A 620 -40.79 6.03 7.44
C LEU A 620 -41.03 4.58 7.87
N LEU A 621 -40.32 3.61 7.27
CA LEU A 621 -40.43 2.20 7.65
C LEU A 621 -39.82 1.92 9.03
N ASP A 622 -38.74 2.60 9.40
CA ASP A 622 -38.15 2.55 10.74
C ASP A 622 -39.15 3.06 11.78
N LYS A 623 -39.84 4.19 11.51
CA LYS A 623 -40.85 4.75 12.41
C LYS A 623 -42.11 3.90 12.51
N LEU A 624 -42.48 3.22 11.43
CA LEU A 624 -43.60 2.27 11.45
C LEU A 624 -43.27 1.06 12.31
N GLN A 625 -42.05 0.52 12.19
CA GLN A 625 -41.57 -0.55 13.06
C GLN A 625 -41.57 -0.09 14.52
N LEU A 626 -41.05 1.11 14.79
CA LEU A 626 -41.00 1.68 16.13
C LEU A 626 -42.39 1.85 16.74
N LEU A 627 -43.39 2.30 15.96
CA LEU A 627 -44.77 2.44 16.43
C LEU A 627 -45.36 1.10 16.87
N LEU A 628 -45.11 0.03 16.10
CA LEU A 628 -45.51 -1.34 16.45
C LEU A 628 -44.81 -1.83 17.72
N ASP A 629 -43.48 -1.67 17.78
CA ASP A 629 -42.66 -2.12 18.91
C ASP A 629 -43.06 -1.43 20.22
N GLN A 630 -43.38 -0.14 20.15
CA GLN A 630 -43.80 0.66 21.30
C GLN A 630 -45.19 0.28 21.84
N LYS A 631 -46.00 -0.44 21.05
CA LYS A 631 -47.40 -0.79 21.34
C LYS A 631 -48.22 0.40 21.84
N LEU A 632 -47.99 1.56 21.24
CA LEU A 632 -48.60 2.82 21.67
C LEU A 632 -50.12 2.83 21.40
N ILE A 633 -50.54 2.17 20.33
CA ILE A 633 -51.95 1.99 19.96
C ILE A 633 -52.51 0.75 20.67
N ARG A 634 -53.62 0.91 21.40
CA ARG A 634 -54.28 -0.20 22.12
C ARG A 634 -54.68 -1.31 21.15
N GLY A 635 -54.50 -2.58 21.56
CA GLY A 635 -54.84 -3.75 20.74
C GLY A 635 -53.73 -4.21 19.78
N THR A 636 -52.61 -3.49 19.68
CA THR A 636 -51.48 -3.90 18.82
C THR A 636 -50.89 -5.23 19.29
N PHE A 637 -50.88 -6.25 18.43
CA PHE A 637 -50.52 -7.65 18.71
C PHE A 637 -51.49 -8.42 19.63
N GLU A 638 -52.68 -7.89 19.89
CA GLU A 638 -53.70 -8.55 20.72
C GLU A 638 -54.91 -9.00 19.88
N ASN A 639 -55.37 -8.15 18.95
CA ASN A 639 -56.59 -8.38 18.18
C ASN A 639 -56.45 -8.05 16.69
N GLY A 640 -55.22 -7.98 16.16
CA GLY A 640 -54.94 -7.67 14.76
C GLY A 640 -54.83 -6.19 14.43
N THR A 641 -54.85 -5.30 15.43
CA THR A 641 -54.68 -3.85 15.24
C THR A 641 -53.36 -3.49 14.56
N GLU A 642 -52.32 -4.31 14.69
CA GLU A 642 -51.04 -4.14 13.99
C GLU A 642 -51.19 -4.05 12.47
N TYR A 643 -52.16 -4.76 11.88
CA TYR A 643 -52.42 -4.70 10.44
C TYR A 643 -53.12 -3.39 10.04
N THR A 644 -53.99 -2.87 10.91
CA THR A 644 -54.58 -1.53 10.74
C THR A 644 -53.50 -0.45 10.87
N VAL A 645 -52.57 -0.58 11.83
CA VAL A 645 -51.42 0.32 11.99
C VAL A 645 -50.60 0.38 10.71
N ILE A 646 -50.25 -0.78 10.15
CA ILE A 646 -49.49 -0.87 8.89
C ILE A 646 -50.26 -0.26 7.73
N ALA A 647 -51.52 -0.62 7.56
CA ALA A 647 -52.34 -0.13 6.45
C ALA A 647 -52.49 1.40 6.50
N THR A 648 -52.76 1.97 7.67
CA THR A 648 -52.96 3.42 7.85
C THR A 648 -51.65 4.19 7.66
N ALA A 649 -50.55 3.74 8.27
CA ALA A 649 -49.26 4.41 8.16
C ALA A 649 -48.62 4.33 6.77
N LEU A 650 -48.99 3.34 5.94
CA LEU A 650 -48.55 3.19 4.55
C LEU A 650 -49.49 3.85 3.52
N ASN A 651 -50.57 4.50 3.96
CA ASN A 651 -51.54 5.17 3.10
C ASN A 651 -51.61 6.69 3.35
N LEU A 652 -50.45 7.35 3.48
CA LEU A 652 -50.37 8.80 3.62
C LEU A 652 -50.86 9.54 2.36
N SER A 653 -51.54 10.67 2.56
CA SER A 653 -51.98 11.53 1.46
C SER A 653 -50.79 12.14 0.70
N LYS A 654 -51.02 12.52 -0.57
CA LYS A 654 -49.97 13.16 -1.40
C LYS A 654 -49.41 14.44 -0.76
N ASP A 655 -50.24 15.19 -0.04
CA ASP A 655 -49.81 16.45 0.59
C ASP A 655 -48.92 16.20 1.82
N LEU A 656 -49.19 15.16 2.62
CA LEU A 656 -48.28 14.73 3.68
C LEU A 656 -46.96 14.23 3.10
N LEU A 657 -47.00 13.44 2.01
CA LEU A 657 -45.79 12.96 1.33
C LEU A 657 -44.94 14.11 0.78
N ARG A 658 -45.56 15.16 0.24
CA ARG A 658 -44.85 16.37 -0.20
C ARG A 658 -44.16 17.09 0.96
N LYS A 659 -44.83 17.21 2.12
CA LYS A 659 -44.25 17.80 3.34
C LYS A 659 -43.07 16.96 3.85
N ILE A 660 -43.22 15.64 3.89
CA ILE A 660 -42.16 14.69 4.28
C ILE A 660 -40.97 14.77 3.31
N GLN A 661 -41.20 14.86 1.99
CA GLN A 661 -40.14 14.94 0.99
C GLN A 661 -39.29 16.22 1.10
N LYS A 662 -39.91 17.32 1.55
CA LYS A 662 -39.23 18.61 1.83
C LYS A 662 -38.52 18.62 3.17
N PHE A 663 -38.85 17.72 4.08
CA PHE A 663 -38.39 17.75 5.45
C PHE A 663 -36.88 17.50 5.53
N ASP A 664 -36.18 18.47 6.10
CA ASP A 664 -34.77 18.40 6.46
C ASP A 664 -34.68 18.37 7.99
N PHE A 665 -34.05 17.32 8.53
CA PHE A 665 -33.95 17.05 9.97
C PHE A 665 -33.24 18.14 10.76
N THR A 666 -32.59 19.11 10.11
CA THR A 666 -31.92 20.24 10.79
C THR A 666 -32.74 21.54 10.73
N LYS A 667 -33.78 21.60 9.89
CA LYS A 667 -34.56 22.82 9.61
C LYS A 667 -35.94 22.81 10.29
N LYS A 668 -36.88 23.58 9.78
CA LYS A 668 -38.29 23.56 10.23
C LYS A 668 -38.92 22.22 9.84
N ASN A 669 -39.48 21.54 10.83
CA ASN A 669 -40.26 20.33 10.62
C ASN A 669 -41.68 20.65 10.15
N PRO A 670 -42.30 19.72 9.40
CA PRO A 670 -43.72 19.80 9.06
C PRO A 670 -44.58 19.70 10.32
N LYS A 671 -45.81 20.20 10.23
CA LYS A 671 -46.64 20.44 11.42
C LYS A 671 -48.06 19.95 11.22
N LEU A 672 -48.69 19.53 12.30
CA LEU A 672 -50.08 19.09 12.34
C LEU A 672 -50.81 19.86 13.44
N ILE A 673 -51.87 20.56 13.06
CA ILE A 673 -52.79 21.20 13.98
C ILE A 673 -54.13 20.49 13.88
N TYR A 674 -54.62 20.02 15.01
CA TYR A 674 -55.87 19.31 15.14
C TYR A 674 -56.83 20.14 15.99
N ILE A 675 -57.91 20.65 15.40
CA ILE A 675 -58.87 21.51 16.09
C ILE A 675 -60.13 20.71 16.34
N ASN A 676 -60.44 20.44 17.61
CA ASN A 676 -61.66 19.74 18.01
C ASN A 676 -62.48 20.60 18.98
N THR A 677 -63.46 21.31 18.43
CA THR A 677 -64.39 22.13 19.22
C THR A 677 -65.63 21.35 19.69
N THR A 678 -65.68 20.04 19.43
CA THR A 678 -66.86 19.19 19.67
C THR A 678 -66.55 18.04 20.64
N GLU A 679 -67.58 17.30 21.02
CA GLU A 679 -67.47 16.05 21.81
C GLU A 679 -67.09 14.82 20.99
N LYS A 680 -66.86 14.96 19.68
CA LYS A 680 -66.49 13.84 18.82
C LYS A 680 -65.10 13.30 19.16
N MET A 681 -65.00 11.99 19.30
CA MET A 681 -63.74 11.28 19.49
C MET A 681 -62.97 11.17 18.18
N ILE A 682 -61.64 11.24 18.25
CA ILE A 682 -60.80 10.90 17.10
C ILE A 682 -60.92 9.41 16.77
N SER A 683 -60.78 9.04 15.50
CA SER A 683 -60.81 7.63 15.10
C SER A 683 -59.54 6.88 15.52
N LEU A 684 -59.57 5.55 15.38
CA LEU A 684 -58.38 4.72 15.50
C LEU A 684 -57.33 5.12 14.45
N GLU A 685 -57.76 5.37 13.22
CA GLU A 685 -56.90 5.79 12.12
C GLU A 685 -56.23 7.15 12.39
N ASP A 686 -56.96 8.12 12.94
CA ASP A 686 -56.42 9.41 13.35
C ASP A 686 -55.36 9.25 14.44
N SER A 687 -55.62 8.35 15.41
CA SER A 687 -54.71 8.06 16.50
C SER A 687 -53.40 7.45 15.98
N ILE A 688 -53.51 6.48 15.07
CA ILE A 688 -52.35 5.85 14.39
C ILE A 688 -51.56 6.90 13.61
N LEU A 689 -52.24 7.68 12.79
CA LEU A 689 -51.60 8.64 11.90
C LEU A 689 -50.90 9.75 12.67
N THR A 690 -51.53 10.25 13.74
CA THR A 690 -50.94 11.31 14.56
C THR A 690 -49.72 10.82 15.33
N ALA A 691 -49.79 9.62 15.92
CA ALA A 691 -48.63 9.00 16.56
C ALA A 691 -47.49 8.73 15.58
N PHE A 692 -47.82 8.22 14.39
CA PHE A 692 -46.84 7.96 13.35
C PHE A 692 -46.15 9.25 12.88
N LEU A 693 -46.92 10.31 12.59
CA LEU A 693 -46.36 11.59 12.15
C LEU A 693 -45.47 12.23 13.24
N SER A 694 -45.87 12.14 14.51
CA SER A 694 -45.03 12.57 15.64
C SER A 694 -43.68 11.83 15.66
N LEU A 695 -43.69 10.50 15.50
CA LEU A 695 -42.46 9.69 15.40
C LEU A 695 -41.62 9.98 14.15
N VAL A 696 -42.25 10.41 13.05
CA VAL A 696 -41.56 10.86 11.83
C VAL A 696 -40.84 12.19 12.05
N GLY A 697 -41.35 13.03 12.96
CA GLY A 697 -40.76 14.30 13.34
C GLY A 697 -41.69 15.50 13.24
N PHE A 698 -43.00 15.30 13.06
CA PHE A 698 -43.98 16.39 12.98
C PHE A 698 -44.24 17.00 14.34
N ASP A 699 -44.27 18.33 14.43
CA ASP A 699 -44.89 18.97 15.59
C ASP A 699 -46.41 18.80 15.52
N VAL A 700 -47.04 18.40 16.61
CA VAL A 700 -48.47 18.11 16.71
C VAL A 700 -49.08 18.95 17.83
N LEU A 701 -50.13 19.73 17.51
CA LEU A 701 -50.95 20.41 18.49
C LEU A 701 -52.42 20.01 18.37
N PHE A 702 -53.02 19.65 19.50
CA PHE A 702 -54.46 19.48 19.63
C PHE A 702 -55.04 20.70 20.33
N PHE A 703 -55.92 21.42 19.67
CA PHE A 703 -56.69 22.52 20.22
C PHE A 703 -58.08 22.02 20.59
N VAL A 704 -58.31 21.86 21.90
CA VAL A 704 -59.56 21.31 22.47
C VAL A 704 -60.15 22.33 23.44
N PRO A 705 -60.84 23.38 22.94
CA PRO A 705 -61.33 24.47 23.79
C PRO A 705 -62.35 24.00 24.83
N THR A 706 -62.99 22.85 24.64
CA THR A 706 -63.94 22.25 25.59
C THR A 706 -63.26 21.54 26.76
N GLY A 707 -61.96 21.25 26.67
CA GLY A 707 -61.23 20.44 27.66
C GLY A 707 -61.56 18.94 27.64
N TYR A 708 -62.34 18.45 26.67
CA TYR A 708 -62.74 17.04 26.62
C TYR A 708 -61.57 16.07 26.39
N GLN A 709 -61.72 14.86 26.94
CA GLN A 709 -60.82 13.72 26.68
C GLN A 709 -61.20 13.03 25.37
N CYS A 710 -60.98 13.72 24.25
CA CYS A 710 -61.40 13.29 22.92
C CYS A 710 -60.29 12.63 22.07
N ILE A 711 -59.06 12.59 22.58
CA ILE A 711 -57.89 12.10 21.84
C ILE A 711 -57.26 10.84 22.43
N GLU A 712 -57.59 10.49 23.67
CA GLU A 712 -56.84 9.54 24.50
C GLU A 712 -57.30 8.08 24.31
N GLN A 713 -58.52 7.87 23.81
CA GLN A 713 -59.23 6.58 23.83
C GLN A 713 -58.43 5.41 23.26
N HIS A 714 -57.69 5.64 22.17
CA HIS A 714 -56.99 4.59 21.44
C HIS A 714 -55.51 4.41 21.82
N PHE A 715 -55.00 5.20 22.78
CA PHE A 715 -53.61 5.14 23.21
C PHE A 715 -53.43 4.35 24.51
N ALA A 716 -52.44 3.44 24.53
CA ALA A 716 -52.10 2.66 25.72
C ALA A 716 -51.48 3.52 26.84
N ARG A 717 -50.84 4.63 26.45
CA ARG A 717 -50.28 5.67 27.33
C ARG A 717 -50.44 7.04 26.66
N PRO A 718 -50.42 8.16 27.40
CA PRO A 718 -50.59 9.49 26.81
C PRO A 718 -49.61 9.75 25.65
N LEU A 719 -50.12 10.19 24.50
CA LEU A 719 -49.30 10.58 23.34
C LEU A 719 -48.70 11.97 23.51
N ALA A 720 -49.51 12.91 24.00
CA ALA A 720 -49.20 14.33 24.07
C ALA A 720 -49.18 14.82 25.53
N GLY A 721 -48.36 15.83 25.82
CA GLY A 721 -48.47 16.58 27.06
C GLY A 721 -49.76 17.41 27.08
N GLU A 722 -50.45 17.47 28.21
CA GLU A 722 -51.69 18.24 28.35
C GLU A 722 -51.44 19.55 29.10
N THR A 723 -51.87 20.66 28.50
CA THR A 723 -51.74 22.00 29.06
C THR A 723 -53.11 22.66 29.13
N GLN A 724 -53.47 23.17 30.31
CA GLN A 724 -54.70 23.95 30.52
C GLN A 724 -54.40 25.43 30.30
N ALA A 725 -54.94 26.01 29.22
CA ALA A 725 -54.65 27.39 28.80
C ALA A 725 -55.66 28.42 29.32
N GLY A 726 -56.86 28.00 29.76
CA GLY A 726 -57.89 28.90 30.27
C GLY A 726 -59.26 28.25 30.41
N ASP A 727 -60.32 29.05 30.27
CA ASP A 727 -61.72 28.64 30.45
C ASP A 727 -62.18 27.67 29.36
N TYR A 728 -63.04 26.73 29.72
CA TYR A 728 -63.63 25.82 28.75
C TYR A 728 -64.77 26.48 28.00
N LEU A 729 -64.64 26.53 26.67
CA LEU A 729 -65.64 27.08 25.77
C LEU A 729 -66.24 25.98 24.89
N TYR A 730 -67.56 25.98 24.80
CA TYR A 730 -68.36 25.02 24.06
C TYR A 730 -68.95 25.66 22.79
N ASP A 731 -69.35 24.82 21.83
CA ASP A 731 -70.02 25.23 20.58
C ASP A 731 -69.26 26.23 19.69
N LEU A 732 -67.93 26.31 19.86
CA LEU A 732 -67.09 27.14 19.00
C LEU A 732 -67.09 26.61 17.56
N ARG A 733 -67.30 27.52 16.59
CA ARG A 733 -67.19 27.22 15.16
C ARG A 733 -65.81 27.60 14.66
N VAL A 734 -65.13 26.65 14.03
CA VAL A 734 -63.83 26.88 13.40
C VAL A 734 -64.00 27.90 12.25
N PRO A 735 -63.37 29.08 12.31
CA PRO A 735 -63.53 30.10 11.27
C PRO A 735 -62.74 29.74 10.01
N ASP A 736 -63.00 30.45 8.91
CA ASP A 736 -62.06 30.46 7.79
C ASP A 736 -60.86 31.35 8.14
N PHE A 737 -59.71 30.73 8.41
CA PHE A 737 -58.48 31.41 8.79
C PHE A 737 -57.98 32.43 7.75
N ASN A 738 -58.41 32.35 6.49
CA ASN A 738 -58.11 33.38 5.50
C ASN A 738 -58.80 34.72 5.80
N THR A 739 -59.94 34.69 6.49
CA THR A 739 -60.79 35.86 6.78
C THR A 739 -60.58 36.48 8.17
N VAL A 740 -59.89 35.77 9.08
CA VAL A 740 -59.62 36.26 10.44
C VAL A 740 -58.62 37.43 10.38
N GLN A 741 -59.02 38.65 10.73
CA GLN A 741 -58.17 39.85 10.73
C GLN A 741 -57.66 40.19 12.14
N GLU A 742 -56.41 40.64 12.25
CA GLU A 742 -55.91 41.27 13.48
C GLU A 742 -56.72 42.56 13.70
N GLY A 743 -57.64 42.54 14.67
CA GLY A 743 -58.41 43.72 15.03
C GLY A 743 -57.49 44.80 15.60
N GLY A 744 -57.08 45.76 14.77
CA GLY A 744 -56.27 46.90 15.18
C GLY A 744 -56.81 48.20 14.57
N LEU A 745 -57.49 49.01 15.39
CA LEU A 745 -57.58 50.48 15.32
C LEU A 745 -57.32 51.10 13.92
N HIS A 746 -58.30 51.01 13.02
CA HIS A 746 -58.23 51.57 11.67
C HIS A 746 -58.29 53.11 11.60
N THR A 747 -58.18 53.84 12.71
CA THR A 747 -58.49 55.29 12.73
C THR A 747 -57.29 56.24 12.62
N ILE A 748 -56.03 55.78 12.74
CA ILE A 748 -54.87 56.72 12.76
C ILE A 748 -54.02 56.67 11.47
N ARG A 749 -54.09 55.59 10.68
CA ARG A 749 -53.30 55.47 9.43
C ARG A 749 -53.83 56.31 8.25
N LYS A 750 -55.00 56.95 8.39
CA LYS A 750 -55.54 57.90 7.41
C LYS A 750 -55.08 59.35 7.60
N LEU A 751 -54.34 59.66 8.68
CA LEU A 751 -53.94 61.03 9.03
C LEU A 751 -52.53 61.43 8.56
N PHE A 752 -51.67 60.48 8.19
CA PHE A 752 -50.34 60.79 7.65
C PHE A 752 -50.10 60.03 6.36
N GLY A 753 -50.57 60.62 5.26
CA GLY A 753 -50.07 60.27 3.94
C GLY A 753 -48.64 60.77 3.78
N ARG A 754 -47.76 59.90 3.29
CA ARG A 754 -46.70 60.29 2.35
C ARG A 754 -46.22 59.09 1.56
N SER A 755 -46.30 59.28 0.27
CA SER A 755 -45.73 58.56 -0.86
C SER A 755 -44.26 58.21 -0.68
N THR A 756 -43.93 56.93 -0.87
CA THR A 756 -43.09 56.40 -1.96
C THR A 756 -43.40 54.91 -2.10
#